data_AF-A0A963QSG1-F1
#
_entry.id   AF-A0A963QSG1-F1
#
_cell.length_a   1.000
_cell.length_b   1.000
_cell.length_c   1.000
_cell.angle_alpha   90.00
_cell.angle_beta   90.00
_cell.angle_gamma   90.00
#
_symmetry.space_group_name_H-M   'P 1'
#
loop_
_entity.id
_entity.type
_entity.pdbx_description
1 polymer ?
#
loop_
_entity_poly.entity_id
_entity_poly.type
_entity_poly.pdbx_seq_one_letter_code
_entity_poly.pdbx_strand_id
1 'polypeptide(L)'
;MNDDRRAWAQRLDEAKTLEELDGIERQLAARNEPGLGVLRIKAIDRRRVLKSGGAQRARSGPTVTSAAFAKDYGLPAPSGCWLYRYRLDTQAFERLQADLGQMRLDMLERGYTPGLFVLWASEWFRRCYQGGILSWAMLTQELSLPEDQNRLRALTRKGLLQWQRPVIHLSGRQYLGTLAREGGFPVAAIEEGGRGWARPVLEAIVAPMMGNPAAGEDDALILAQNAQGRVPGTFQDPDFLHLCADLAWAIVAIRREAEPHAIAAGVPVAAWLGLNRPGWREDLPLSAGDRAADALVDSLMKVEPVPSGQIGLQRLLVREAGQWREAARLELEGVVDGATMDGINPGEGRLRAFAAGPMVRHVPGELGLFEPPAAGEDHWVVRSTRKAQGILPLPFNVAIELDLRAGDRRVKCIALRKGKARRGQLLIGVAEDGTENDPHLLRIIGSGSGGFRSPTVFVQAPEDWAFTALGEEQAVLFGQGVGATRLWRVTGGASVTDPSGDMYRIRCGLARDETSRLELVGDAVTWAEVSGNVDLFQGSPKVAPLRSGRLVCRAMGTRAWQPVRMPLPVGHYELGWQDQRIMLDRRRIAVLPASATLSRSGRGNDARYSLSGFGEIGLTPADDAPVRTVEAGNAWQAKAGVTQAHCFSARLEWPDSPPLDVSIPFPCAASVARWDGTPIAPRTDLTLADMRDLLAVDAGRMELVGELRDPQNRHANEELCWPFDRELPLAAIADDVASLLNMASIDSSVRLGMHDGIEAYWHVRQFAVTLNPENGGFVASKAIVAPDVELVGRCFAEAAREISFGPYSLLTDSNHRPAQLPETLGGTWIIYLRAGDTVLSRPRIVNAGGEPVRAITDLGQAMTLPPGKALNVELHRILSGEGEGADALVAELLDLVASLRGLPPATFQVFNVLCDHPAVLTHMAF
;
A
#
# COMPACT_ATOMS: atom_id res chain seq x y z
N MET A 1 28.05 -12.02 -2.28
CA MET A 1 28.68 -10.69 -2.52
C MET A 1 29.63 -10.27 -1.38
N ASN A 2 29.29 -10.49 -0.10
CA ASN A 2 30.20 -10.18 1.03
C ASN A 2 31.46 -11.08 1.11
N ASP A 3 31.35 -12.37 0.77
CA ASP A 3 32.51 -13.28 0.80
C ASP A 3 33.57 -12.96 -0.25
N ASP A 4 33.15 -12.57 -1.46
CA ASP A 4 34.07 -12.21 -2.54
C ASP A 4 34.85 -10.93 -2.17
N ARG A 5 34.19 -9.93 -1.55
CA ARG A 5 34.86 -8.71 -1.07
C ARG A 5 35.89 -8.98 0.04
N ARG A 6 35.59 -9.89 0.98
CA ARG A 6 36.56 -10.29 2.03
C ARG A 6 37.76 -11.00 1.42
N ALA A 7 37.56 -11.88 0.45
CA ALA A 7 38.64 -12.57 -0.25
C ALA A 7 39.57 -11.58 -0.98
N TRP A 8 39.03 -10.57 -1.67
CA TRP A 8 39.84 -9.52 -2.31
C TRP A 8 40.56 -8.62 -1.30
N ALA A 9 39.89 -8.25 -0.21
CA ALA A 9 40.49 -7.48 0.87
C ALA A 9 41.67 -8.20 1.51
N GLN A 10 41.60 -9.53 1.65
CA GLN A 10 42.66 -10.37 2.19
C GLN A 10 43.83 -10.49 1.20
N ARG A 11 43.56 -10.71 -0.09
CA ARG A 11 44.62 -10.74 -1.14
C ARG A 11 45.39 -9.43 -1.23
N LEU A 12 44.71 -8.28 -1.07
CA LEU A 12 45.37 -6.98 -1.01
C LEU A 12 46.29 -6.84 0.23
N ASP A 13 45.88 -7.37 1.38
CA ASP A 13 46.72 -7.34 2.60
C ASP A 13 47.95 -8.25 2.48
N GLU A 14 47.79 -9.39 1.80
CA GLU A 14 48.85 -10.41 1.63
C GLU A 14 49.89 -10.05 0.57
N ALA A 15 49.62 -9.09 -0.32
CA ALA A 15 50.57 -8.64 -1.34
C ALA A 15 51.87 -8.11 -0.70
N LYS A 16 53.02 -8.66 -1.12
CA LYS A 16 54.34 -8.36 -0.55
C LYS A 16 55.20 -7.50 -1.46
N THR A 17 54.85 -7.39 -2.74
CA THR A 17 55.56 -6.57 -3.72
C THR A 17 54.60 -5.62 -4.45
N LEU A 18 55.14 -4.53 -5.01
CA LEU A 18 54.35 -3.59 -5.81
C LEU A 18 53.78 -4.26 -7.07
N GLU A 19 54.51 -5.20 -7.65
CA GLU A 19 54.14 -5.91 -8.88
C GLU A 19 52.96 -6.87 -8.66
N GLU A 20 52.92 -7.58 -7.52
CA GLU A 20 51.77 -8.39 -7.09
C GLU A 20 50.53 -7.52 -6.86
N LEU A 21 50.70 -6.36 -6.21
CA LEU A 21 49.62 -5.42 -5.95
C LEU A 21 49.05 -4.84 -7.27
N ASP A 22 49.91 -4.48 -8.22
CA ASP A 22 49.55 -4.05 -9.58
C ASP A 22 48.80 -5.14 -10.37
N GLY A 23 49.11 -6.42 -10.12
CA GLY A 23 48.38 -7.55 -10.69
C GLY A 23 46.97 -7.70 -10.12
N ILE A 24 46.82 -7.58 -8.80
CA ILE A 24 45.53 -7.66 -8.10
C ILE A 24 44.62 -6.48 -8.50
N GLU A 25 45.16 -5.26 -8.59
CA GLU A 25 44.39 -4.08 -9.02
C GLU A 25 43.91 -4.16 -10.48
N ARG A 26 44.69 -4.76 -11.38
CA ARG A 26 44.26 -5.03 -12.76
C ARG A 26 43.10 -6.03 -12.84
N GLN A 27 43.13 -7.07 -12.00
CA GLN A 27 42.03 -8.04 -11.91
C GLN A 27 40.76 -7.41 -11.32
N LEU A 28 40.91 -6.53 -10.31
CA LEU A 28 39.80 -5.74 -9.75
C LEU A 28 39.20 -4.78 -10.79
N ALA A 29 40.03 -4.09 -11.59
CA ALA A 29 39.56 -3.14 -12.60
C ALA A 29 38.80 -3.79 -13.76
N ALA A 30 39.05 -5.07 -14.05
CA ALA A 30 38.34 -5.82 -15.09
C ALA A 30 36.93 -6.27 -14.66
N ARG A 31 36.62 -6.25 -13.36
CA ARG A 31 35.31 -6.63 -12.82
C ARG A 31 34.50 -5.38 -12.48
N ASN A 32 33.58 -5.00 -13.36
CA ASN A 32 32.82 -3.77 -13.26
C ASN A 32 31.56 -3.95 -12.36
N GLU A 33 31.75 -4.27 -11.07
CA GLU A 33 30.67 -4.51 -10.09
C GLU A 33 30.50 -3.36 -9.06
N PRO A 34 29.25 -2.99 -8.70
CA PRO A 34 28.98 -1.96 -7.68
C PRO A 34 29.50 -2.34 -6.28
N GLY A 35 30.27 -1.43 -5.68
CA GLY A 35 30.76 -1.50 -4.29
C GLY A 35 32.13 -2.16 -4.06
N LEU A 36 32.90 -2.45 -5.13
CA LEU A 36 34.33 -2.74 -5.05
C LEU A 36 35.20 -1.47 -4.89
N GLY A 37 34.61 -0.26 -4.98
CA GLY A 37 35.33 1.02 -4.86
C GLY A 37 36.08 1.21 -3.54
N VAL A 38 35.58 0.63 -2.44
CA VAL A 38 36.23 0.66 -1.12
C VAL A 38 37.57 -0.09 -1.10
N LEU A 39 37.74 -1.14 -1.93
CA LEU A 39 38.97 -1.91 -2.02
C LEU A 39 40.11 -1.16 -2.72
N ARG A 40 39.77 -0.14 -3.53
CA ARG A 40 40.75 0.72 -4.20
C ARG A 40 41.51 1.61 -3.22
N ILE A 41 40.84 2.07 -2.17
CA ILE A 41 41.47 2.82 -1.07
C ILE A 41 42.44 1.90 -0.32
N LYS A 42 42.03 0.66 -0.04
CA LYS A 42 42.87 -0.35 0.61
C LYS A 42 44.12 -0.70 -0.18
N ALA A 43 44.03 -0.79 -1.52
CA ALA A 43 45.18 -0.99 -2.40
C ALA A 43 46.15 0.21 -2.37
N ILE A 44 45.64 1.44 -2.34
CA ILE A 44 46.46 2.66 -2.23
C ILE A 44 47.26 2.67 -0.91
N ASP A 45 46.63 2.28 0.19
CA ASP A 45 47.28 2.22 1.50
C ASP A 45 48.35 1.12 1.56
N ARG A 46 48.06 -0.08 1.02
CA ARG A 46 49.07 -1.14 0.91
C ARG A 46 50.26 -0.73 0.05
N ARG A 47 50.01 -0.01 -1.06
CA ARG A 47 51.05 0.53 -1.93
C ARG A 47 51.96 1.52 -1.19
N ARG A 48 51.39 2.35 -0.30
CA ARG A 48 52.17 3.26 0.55
C ARG A 48 53.06 2.49 1.53
N VAL A 49 52.55 1.42 2.14
CA VAL A 49 53.32 0.57 3.06
C VAL A 49 54.50 -0.11 2.35
N LEU A 50 54.28 -0.63 1.13
CA LEU A 50 55.33 -1.27 0.34
C LEU A 50 56.37 -0.27 -0.18
N LYS A 51 55.97 0.99 -0.43
CA LYS A 51 56.90 2.09 -0.79
C LYS A 51 57.66 2.66 0.41
N SER A 52 57.07 2.67 1.61
CA SER A 52 57.72 3.19 2.82
C SER A 52 58.72 2.20 3.44
N GLY A 53 58.60 0.90 3.16
CA GLY A 53 59.54 -0.14 3.62
C GLY A 53 60.97 -0.04 3.06
N GLY A 54 61.22 0.77 2.02
CA GLY A 54 62.54 0.96 1.41
C GLY A 54 63.40 2.08 2.00
N ALA A 55 62.89 2.89 2.93
CA ALA A 55 63.49 4.19 3.28
C ALA A 55 63.80 4.40 4.78
N GLN A 56 64.17 3.34 5.52
CA GLN A 56 64.62 3.45 6.91
C GLN A 56 65.93 2.68 7.17
N ARG A 57 67.06 3.30 6.78
CA ARG A 57 68.34 3.16 7.49
C ARG A 57 68.91 4.55 7.71
N ALA A 58 69.33 4.80 8.95
CA ALA A 58 69.93 6.02 9.51
C ALA A 58 68.96 7.17 9.87
N ARG A 59 68.49 7.18 11.12
CA ARG A 59 68.93 8.15 12.13
C ARG A 59 68.33 7.82 13.50
N SER A 60 69.23 7.50 14.43
CA SER A 60 69.02 7.22 15.84
C SER A 60 68.75 8.51 16.64
N GLY A 61 67.69 8.49 17.45
CA GLY A 61 67.35 9.45 18.52
C GLY A 61 66.10 8.95 19.28
N PRO A 62 66.00 9.11 20.61
CA PRO A 62 65.47 8.09 21.51
C PRO A 62 63.93 7.97 21.53
N THR A 63 63.52 6.73 21.74
CA THR A 63 62.17 6.18 21.85
C THR A 63 61.40 6.73 23.06
N VAL A 64 60.22 7.29 22.84
CA VAL A 64 59.09 7.17 23.79
C VAL A 64 57.89 6.63 23.02
N THR A 65 57.43 5.47 23.45
CA THR A 65 56.33 4.67 22.89
C THR A 65 55.04 5.48 22.73
N SER A 66 54.37 5.37 21.57
CA SER A 66 53.05 5.93 21.27
C SER A 66 51.90 5.44 22.17
N ALA A 67 52.18 4.61 23.17
CA ALA A 67 51.21 3.95 24.04
C ALA A 67 50.99 4.65 25.40
N ALA A 68 51.75 5.69 25.77
CA ALA A 68 51.79 6.18 27.15
C ALA A 68 50.93 7.44 27.43
N PHE A 69 50.62 8.28 26.44
CA PHE A 69 50.06 9.61 26.72
C PHE A 69 48.59 9.62 27.16
N ALA A 70 47.80 8.63 26.75
CA ALA A 70 46.41 8.47 27.18
C ALA A 70 46.29 7.96 28.63
N LYS A 71 47.32 7.22 29.10
CA LYS A 71 47.35 6.59 30.42
C LYS A 71 47.38 7.62 31.56
N ASP A 72 48.01 8.77 31.35
CA ASP A 72 48.10 9.86 32.34
C ASP A 72 46.73 10.50 32.65
N TYR A 73 45.75 10.25 31.78
CA TYR A 73 44.35 10.65 31.92
C TYR A 73 43.41 9.45 32.17
N GLY A 74 43.96 8.27 32.51
CA GLY A 74 43.17 7.06 32.82
C GLY A 74 42.56 6.36 31.61
N LEU A 75 43.02 6.65 30.39
CA LEU A 75 42.40 6.18 29.16
C LEU A 75 43.14 4.99 28.51
N PRO A 76 42.44 4.13 27.77
CA PRO A 76 43.06 3.06 27.00
C PRO A 76 43.91 3.61 25.86
N ALA A 77 44.82 2.78 25.34
CA ALA A 77 45.68 3.16 24.23
C ALA A 77 44.85 3.46 22.95
N PRO A 78 45.34 4.36 22.07
CA PRO A 78 44.70 4.62 20.78
C PRO A 78 44.44 3.34 19.97
N SER A 79 43.17 3.09 19.67
CA SER A 79 42.68 1.87 18.99
C SER A 79 41.97 2.13 17.66
N GLY A 80 41.87 3.40 17.23
CA GLY A 80 41.15 3.77 16.00
C GLY A 80 39.63 3.85 16.15
N CYS A 81 39.08 3.55 17.33
CA CYS A 81 37.67 3.78 17.61
C CYS A 81 37.36 5.29 17.75
N TRP A 82 36.09 5.65 17.56
CA TRP A 82 35.61 7.02 17.69
C TRP A 82 35.97 7.64 19.05
N LEU A 83 36.32 8.93 19.08
CA LEU A 83 36.85 9.56 20.30
C LEU A 83 35.86 9.61 21.47
N TYR A 84 34.56 9.70 21.20
CA TYR A 84 33.52 9.62 22.23
C TYR A 84 33.54 8.31 23.04
N ARG A 85 34.20 7.24 22.55
CA ARG A 85 34.32 5.96 23.27
C ARG A 85 35.37 5.95 24.37
N TYR A 86 36.30 6.90 24.38
CA TYR A 86 37.36 6.92 25.39
C TYR A 86 36.85 7.44 26.75
N ARG A 87 35.72 8.17 26.82
CA ARG A 87 35.03 8.57 28.06
C ARG A 87 35.94 9.29 29.07
N LEU A 88 36.30 10.53 28.73
CA LEU A 88 36.87 11.44 29.72
C LEU A 88 35.82 11.77 30.78
N ASP A 89 36.11 11.45 32.04
CA ASP A 89 35.31 11.97 33.15
C ASP A 89 35.53 13.49 33.34
N THR A 90 34.71 14.11 34.18
CA THR A 90 34.77 15.57 34.38
C THR A 90 36.13 16.02 34.93
N GLN A 91 36.73 15.25 35.85
CA GLN A 91 38.01 15.59 36.46
C GLN A 91 39.17 15.49 35.45
N ALA A 92 39.17 14.45 34.61
CA ALA A 92 40.15 14.23 33.56
C ALA A 92 40.02 15.29 32.45
N PHE A 93 38.79 15.69 32.09
CA PHE A 93 38.54 16.76 31.13
C PHE A 93 39.06 18.11 31.63
N GLU A 94 38.72 18.50 32.86
CA GLU A 94 39.17 19.76 33.47
C GLU A 94 40.70 19.81 33.60
N ARG A 95 41.31 18.70 34.03
CA ARG A 95 42.77 18.57 34.11
C ARG A 95 43.41 18.70 32.73
N LEU A 96 42.88 18.00 31.72
CA LEU A 96 43.37 18.07 30.34
C LEU A 96 43.26 19.49 29.78
N GLN A 97 42.16 20.19 30.04
CA GLN A 97 41.99 21.59 29.63
C GLN A 97 43.02 22.51 30.29
N ALA A 98 43.25 22.36 31.59
CA ALA A 98 44.25 23.14 32.33
C ALA A 98 45.68 22.88 31.81
N ASP A 99 46.02 21.62 31.56
CA ASP A 99 47.33 21.22 31.03
C ASP A 99 47.56 21.82 29.63
N LEU A 100 46.57 21.75 28.74
CA LEU A 100 46.65 22.31 27.39
C LEU A 100 46.68 23.84 27.39
N GLY A 101 45.95 24.50 28.30
CA GLY A 101 45.91 25.97 28.42
C GLY A 101 47.22 26.59 28.88
N GLN A 102 48.10 25.82 29.53
CA GLN A 102 49.46 26.25 29.90
C GLN A 102 50.45 26.16 28.72
N MET A 103 50.07 25.52 27.61
CA MET A 103 50.96 25.28 26.48
C MET A 103 50.83 26.33 25.38
N ARG A 104 51.97 26.75 24.81
CA ARG A 104 51.98 27.54 23.58
C ARG A 104 51.71 26.65 22.36
N LEU A 105 51.17 27.23 21.28
CA LEU A 105 50.87 26.50 20.04
C LEU A 105 52.07 25.70 19.48
N ASP A 106 53.29 26.23 19.59
CA ASP A 106 54.53 25.53 19.18
C ASP A 106 54.80 24.25 19.99
N MET A 107 54.33 24.19 21.23
CA MET A 107 54.43 23.00 22.10
C MET A 107 53.30 22.00 21.81
N LEU A 108 52.09 22.50 21.50
CA LEU A 108 50.97 21.65 21.10
C LEU A 108 51.23 20.84 19.83
N GLU A 109 52.03 21.35 18.90
CA GLU A 109 52.35 20.69 17.63
C GLU A 109 53.41 19.58 17.72
N ARG A 110 53.98 19.34 18.92
CA ARG A 110 55.10 18.41 19.16
C ARG A 110 54.66 17.20 19.98
N GLY A 111 55.40 16.10 19.83
CA GLY A 111 55.17 14.90 20.62
C GLY A 111 53.76 14.35 20.47
N TYR A 112 53.15 13.97 21.60
CA TYR A 112 51.80 13.40 21.70
C TYR A 112 50.71 14.45 21.99
N THR A 113 51.09 15.71 22.16
CA THR A 113 50.19 16.81 22.46
C THR A 113 49.12 17.07 21.38
N PRO A 114 49.38 16.82 20.07
CA PRO A 114 48.32 16.88 19.06
C PRO A 114 47.14 15.93 19.35
N GLY A 115 47.43 14.72 19.83
CA GLY A 115 46.42 13.73 20.19
C GLY A 115 45.61 14.18 21.40
N LEU A 116 46.27 14.73 22.42
CA LEU A 116 45.60 15.33 23.58
C LEU A 116 44.69 16.51 23.20
N PHE A 117 45.15 17.38 22.29
CA PHE A 117 44.34 18.48 21.77
C PHE A 117 43.08 17.99 21.04
N VAL A 118 43.20 16.99 20.16
CA VAL A 118 42.05 16.45 19.41
C VAL A 118 41.06 15.77 20.33
N LEU A 119 41.54 15.00 21.32
CA LEU A 119 40.67 14.37 22.32
C LEU A 119 39.92 15.43 23.14
N TRP A 120 40.62 16.44 23.65
CA TRP A 120 40.01 17.56 24.37
C TRP A 120 38.99 18.31 23.51
N ALA A 121 39.34 18.66 22.27
CA ALA A 121 38.47 19.44 21.39
C ALA A 121 37.19 18.70 21.03
N SER A 122 37.28 17.39 20.76
CA SER A 122 36.11 16.54 20.54
C SER A 122 35.24 16.45 21.79
N GLU A 123 35.83 16.28 22.97
CA GLU A 123 35.10 16.25 24.23
C GLU A 123 34.48 17.61 24.60
N TRP A 124 35.14 18.72 24.24
CA TRP A 124 34.62 20.07 24.40
C TRP A 124 33.37 20.30 23.53
N PHE A 125 33.39 19.86 22.26
CA PHE A 125 32.19 19.94 21.41
C PHE A 125 31.02 19.14 21.97
N ARG A 126 31.29 18.04 22.67
CA ARG A 126 30.24 17.27 23.36
C ARG A 126 29.69 18.02 24.57
N ARG A 127 30.56 18.50 25.47
CA ARG A 127 30.20 19.03 26.80
C ARG A 127 29.74 20.49 26.78
N CYS A 128 30.41 21.34 25.99
CA CYS A 128 30.36 22.79 26.14
C CYS A 128 29.70 23.50 24.95
N TYR A 129 29.48 22.81 23.83
CA TYR A 129 28.89 23.42 22.64
C TYR A 129 27.39 23.71 22.80
N GLN A 130 27.02 24.98 22.70
CA GLN A 130 25.63 25.45 22.83
C GLN A 130 24.95 25.71 21.48
N GLY A 131 25.57 25.29 20.38
CA GLY A 131 25.17 25.66 19.02
C GLY A 131 25.89 26.92 18.52
N GLY A 132 25.77 27.18 17.22
CA GLY A 132 26.36 28.28 16.48
C GLY A 132 26.98 27.79 15.17
N ILE A 133 27.78 28.67 14.57
CA ILE A 133 28.62 28.31 13.42
C ILE A 133 29.94 27.77 13.98
N LEU A 134 30.33 26.54 13.60
CA LEU A 134 31.60 25.95 14.03
C LEU A 134 32.79 26.86 13.66
N SER A 135 33.58 27.26 14.65
CA SER A 135 34.74 28.14 14.46
C SER A 135 35.91 27.77 15.38
N TRP A 136 37.14 28.08 14.94
CA TRP A 136 38.33 27.83 15.76
C TRP A 136 38.38 28.71 17.01
N ALA A 137 37.81 29.93 16.94
CA ALA A 137 37.72 30.86 18.06
C ALA A 137 37.08 30.22 19.32
N MET A 138 36.08 29.35 19.13
CA MET A 138 35.42 28.62 20.23
C MET A 138 36.39 27.74 21.03
N LEU A 139 37.39 27.15 20.37
CA LEU A 139 38.39 26.31 21.03
C LEU A 139 39.60 27.12 21.51
N THR A 140 40.05 28.10 20.71
CA THR A 140 41.26 28.87 21.03
C THR A 140 41.03 29.84 22.19
N GLN A 141 39.82 30.37 22.38
CA GLN A 141 39.51 31.23 23.52
C GLN A 141 39.63 30.48 24.87
N GLU A 142 39.12 29.24 24.93
CA GLU A 142 39.18 28.39 26.12
C GLU A 142 40.62 28.04 26.54
N LEU A 143 41.51 27.86 25.56
CA LEU A 143 42.93 27.58 25.79
C LEU A 143 43.82 28.83 25.77
N SER A 144 43.25 30.03 25.59
CA SER A 144 44.01 31.29 25.42
C SER A 144 45.08 31.23 24.31
N LEU A 145 44.78 30.52 23.21
CA LEU A 145 45.67 30.34 22.06
C LEU A 145 45.43 31.39 20.96
N PRO A 146 46.46 31.74 20.15
CA PRO A 146 46.26 32.55 18.96
C PRO A 146 45.47 31.78 17.88
N GLU A 147 44.58 32.48 17.18
CA GLU A 147 43.82 31.88 16.06
C GLU A 147 44.67 31.82 14.79
N ASP A 148 45.44 30.73 14.61
CA ASP A 148 46.12 30.39 13.36
C ASP A 148 45.48 29.13 12.74
N GLN A 149 44.55 29.34 11.81
CA GLN A 149 43.77 28.26 11.22
C GLN A 149 44.63 27.21 10.51
N ASN A 150 45.74 27.59 9.88
CA ASN A 150 46.58 26.63 9.15
C ASN A 150 47.33 25.71 10.11
N ARG A 151 47.84 26.29 11.20
CA ARG A 151 48.50 25.54 12.27
C ARG A 151 47.52 24.65 13.02
N LEU A 152 46.32 25.14 13.34
CA LEU A 152 45.28 24.35 13.98
C LEU A 152 44.80 23.17 13.11
N ARG A 153 44.64 23.37 11.79
CA ARG A 153 44.35 22.26 10.85
C ARG A 153 45.47 21.22 10.83
N ALA A 154 46.73 21.66 10.82
CA ALA A 154 47.88 20.75 10.86
C ALA A 154 47.97 19.99 12.20
N LEU A 155 47.67 20.68 13.31
CA LEU A 155 47.58 20.11 14.65
C LEU A 155 46.48 19.04 14.73
N THR A 156 45.26 19.34 14.29
CA THR A 156 44.15 18.40 14.24
C THR A 156 44.46 17.19 13.38
N ARG A 157 45.06 17.39 12.19
CA ARG A 157 45.48 16.28 11.32
C ARG A 157 46.49 15.35 12.01
N LYS A 158 47.50 15.92 12.69
CA LYS A 158 48.49 15.14 13.44
C LYS A 158 47.85 14.39 14.61
N GLY A 159 46.93 15.03 15.34
CA GLY A 159 46.25 14.43 16.48
C GLY A 159 45.30 13.29 16.09
N LEU A 160 44.50 13.47 15.04
CA LEU A 160 43.65 12.40 14.52
C LEU A 160 44.47 11.19 14.06
N LEU A 161 45.62 11.41 13.41
CA LEU A 161 46.54 10.32 13.07
C LEU A 161 47.09 9.58 14.29
N GLN A 162 47.37 10.28 15.40
CA GLN A 162 47.80 9.64 16.65
C GLN A 162 46.70 8.76 17.26
N TRP A 163 45.43 9.12 17.05
CA TRP A 163 44.28 8.31 17.41
C TRP A 163 43.90 7.25 16.37
N GLN A 164 44.64 7.15 15.25
CA GLN A 164 44.33 6.30 14.10
C GLN A 164 42.97 6.62 13.46
N ARG A 165 42.59 7.90 13.45
CA ARG A 165 41.34 8.43 12.88
C ARG A 165 41.61 9.24 11.59
N PRO A 166 40.78 9.10 10.55
CA PRO A 166 40.88 9.93 9.35
C PRO A 166 40.25 11.32 9.57
N VAL A 167 40.57 12.26 8.67
CA VAL A 167 39.78 13.49 8.53
C VAL A 167 38.58 13.18 7.63
N ILE A 168 37.39 13.58 8.05
CA ILE A 168 36.16 13.37 7.31
C ILE A 168 35.95 14.53 6.32
N HIS A 169 35.86 14.22 5.03
CA HIS A 169 35.76 15.21 3.94
C HIS A 169 34.31 15.32 3.43
N LEU A 170 33.48 16.13 4.09
CA LEU A 170 32.06 16.32 3.72
C LEU A 170 31.65 17.77 3.49
N SER A 171 32.30 18.72 4.18
CA SER A 171 31.96 20.15 4.13
C SER A 171 33.20 21.03 3.95
N GLY A 172 32.99 22.32 3.67
CA GLY A 172 34.05 23.33 3.63
C GLY A 172 34.82 23.51 4.96
N ARG A 173 34.37 22.85 6.05
CA ARG A 173 34.95 22.91 7.40
C ARG A 173 35.39 21.54 7.92
N GLN A 174 35.84 20.66 7.03
CA GLN A 174 36.23 19.27 7.28
C GLN A 174 36.94 18.97 8.62
N TYR A 175 37.82 19.83 9.13
CA TYR A 175 38.54 19.58 10.39
C TYR A 175 37.69 19.82 11.64
N LEU A 176 36.93 20.92 11.70
CA LEU A 176 36.04 21.23 12.84
C LEU A 176 34.84 20.30 12.84
N GLY A 177 34.25 20.03 11.67
CA GLY A 177 33.19 19.05 11.52
C GLY A 177 33.64 17.63 11.93
N THR A 178 34.88 17.24 11.61
CA THR A 178 35.46 15.98 12.11
C THR A 178 35.56 15.99 13.63
N LEU A 179 36.11 17.03 14.25
CA LEU A 179 36.25 17.11 15.71
C LEU A 179 34.90 17.01 16.43
N ALA A 180 33.88 17.71 15.92
CA ALA A 180 32.53 17.67 16.46
C ALA A 180 31.92 16.26 16.36
N ARG A 181 32.02 15.59 15.19
CA ARG A 181 31.51 14.22 15.02
C ARG A 181 32.27 13.19 15.85
N GLU A 182 33.58 13.36 16.00
CA GLU A 182 34.40 12.51 16.88
C GLU A 182 34.01 12.63 18.35
N GLY A 183 33.48 13.79 18.77
CA GLY A 183 32.91 14.03 20.10
C GLY A 183 31.52 13.43 20.33
N GLY A 184 30.79 13.11 19.25
CA GLY A 184 29.41 12.63 19.33
C GLY A 184 28.38 13.74 19.63
N PHE A 185 27.15 13.33 19.93
CA PHE A 185 26.00 14.23 20.11
C PHE A 185 26.17 15.17 21.33
N PRO A 186 26.10 16.51 21.17
CA PRO A 186 26.29 17.48 22.25
C PRO A 186 25.25 17.40 23.36
N VAL A 187 25.68 17.62 24.60
CA VAL A 187 24.83 17.56 25.80
C VAL A 187 23.72 18.62 25.74
N ALA A 188 24.03 19.84 25.28
CA ALA A 188 23.05 20.93 25.16
C ALA A 188 21.91 20.63 24.16
N ALA A 189 22.09 19.68 23.24
CA ALA A 189 21.05 19.24 22.32
C ALA A 189 20.06 18.25 22.99
N ILE A 190 20.46 17.63 24.11
CA ILE A 190 19.71 16.59 24.83
C ILE A 190 19.10 17.15 26.12
N GLU A 191 19.81 18.00 26.86
CA GLU A 191 19.36 18.54 28.15
C GLU A 191 18.25 19.60 28.03
N GLU A 192 17.34 19.62 29.02
CA GLU A 192 16.19 20.54 29.11
C GLU A 192 16.61 21.98 29.50
N GLY A 193 17.57 22.53 28.76
CA GLY A 193 17.93 23.94 28.69
C GLY A 193 17.92 24.48 27.25
N GLY A 194 17.59 23.63 26.27
CA GLY A 194 17.20 23.98 24.90
C GLY A 194 15.94 23.24 24.43
N ARG A 195 15.03 22.87 25.34
CA ARG A 195 13.68 22.29 25.11
C ARG A 195 13.60 21.11 24.12
N GLY A 196 14.33 20.02 24.37
CA GLY A 196 13.98 18.67 23.89
C GLY A 196 13.81 18.45 22.38
N TRP A 197 14.35 19.33 21.52
CA TRP A 197 14.14 19.32 20.07
C TRP A 197 14.80 18.12 19.37
N ALA A 198 15.89 17.57 19.93
CA ALA A 198 16.61 16.47 19.31
C ALA A 198 15.76 15.21 19.17
N ARG A 199 14.88 14.96 20.16
CA ARG A 199 13.96 13.83 20.13
C ARG A 199 13.01 13.86 18.92
N PRO A 200 12.14 14.87 18.72
CA PRO A 200 11.22 14.89 17.58
C PRO A 200 11.94 14.95 16.22
N VAL A 201 13.15 15.52 16.15
CA VAL A 201 13.97 15.48 14.91
C VAL A 201 14.47 14.06 14.62
N LEU A 202 15.02 13.38 15.62
CA LEU A 202 15.53 12.01 15.46
C LEU A 202 14.39 11.00 15.24
N GLU A 203 13.24 11.17 15.90
CA GLU A 203 12.04 10.35 15.67
C GLU A 203 11.54 10.49 14.23
N ALA A 204 11.55 11.71 13.66
CA ALA A 204 11.18 11.96 12.27
C ALA A 204 12.13 11.35 11.23
N ILE A 205 13.35 10.99 11.63
CA ILE A 205 14.32 10.29 10.78
C ILE A 205 14.19 8.77 11.00
N VAL A 206 14.18 8.31 12.25
CA VAL A 206 14.14 6.88 12.62
C VAL A 206 12.85 6.22 12.16
N ALA A 207 11.68 6.86 12.31
CA ALA A 207 10.39 6.26 11.98
C ALA A 207 10.26 5.85 10.48
N PRO A 208 10.52 6.74 9.50
CA PRO A 208 10.49 6.34 8.09
C PRO A 208 11.63 5.39 7.70
N MET A 209 12.78 5.44 8.36
CA MET A 209 13.87 4.48 8.12
C MET A 209 13.51 3.08 8.59
N MET A 210 12.88 2.93 9.76
CA MET A 210 12.39 1.63 10.24
C MET A 210 11.28 1.07 9.34
N GLY A 211 10.45 1.94 8.76
CA GLY A 211 9.41 1.55 7.80
C GLY A 211 9.89 1.16 6.41
N ASN A 212 11.14 1.50 6.03
CA ASN A 212 11.75 1.12 4.75
C ASN A 212 12.94 0.17 4.96
N PRO A 213 12.80 -1.15 4.80
CA PRO A 213 13.89 -2.10 4.97
C PRO A 213 15.11 -1.84 4.07
N ALA A 214 14.92 -1.17 2.93
CA ALA A 214 16.00 -0.83 1.99
C ALA A 214 16.72 0.49 2.32
N ALA A 215 16.21 1.29 3.27
CA ALA A 215 16.82 2.57 3.62
C ALA A 215 18.21 2.38 4.24
N GLY A 216 19.17 3.20 3.79
CA GLY A 216 20.57 3.20 4.24
C GLY A 216 21.05 4.56 4.77
N GLU A 217 22.36 4.74 4.89
CA GLU A 217 23.01 5.95 5.42
C GLU A 217 22.66 7.22 4.64
N ASP A 218 22.61 7.15 3.31
CA ASP A 218 22.27 8.29 2.45
C ASP A 218 20.82 8.76 2.67
N ASP A 219 19.89 7.83 2.92
CA ASP A 219 18.49 8.15 3.22
C ASP A 219 18.35 8.87 4.57
N ALA A 220 19.15 8.46 5.57
CA ALA A 220 19.18 9.12 6.88
C ALA A 220 19.56 10.60 6.75
N LEU A 221 20.51 10.91 5.87
CA LEU A 221 20.96 12.27 5.61
C LEU A 221 19.90 13.10 4.88
N ILE A 222 19.24 12.53 3.86
CA ILE A 222 18.15 13.19 3.14
C ILE A 222 17.01 13.54 4.12
N LEU A 223 16.65 12.59 5.00
CA LEU A 223 15.64 12.80 6.03
C LEU A 223 16.06 13.86 7.05
N ALA A 224 17.33 13.87 7.48
CA ALA A 224 17.86 14.90 8.36
C ALA A 224 17.83 16.30 7.72
N GLN A 225 18.16 16.41 6.44
CA GLN A 225 18.05 17.66 5.67
C GLN A 225 16.60 18.14 5.56
N ASN A 226 15.65 17.23 5.30
CA ASN A 226 14.22 17.56 5.28
C ASN A 226 13.71 18.03 6.66
N ALA A 227 14.30 17.51 7.75
CA ALA A 227 13.98 17.90 9.11
C ALA A 227 14.67 19.20 9.58
N GLN A 228 15.49 19.86 8.74
CA GLN A 228 16.27 21.05 9.12
C GLN A 228 15.40 22.17 9.70
N GLY A 229 14.18 22.36 9.19
CA GLY A 229 13.24 23.38 9.69
C GLY A 229 12.78 23.15 11.15
N ARG A 230 12.98 21.94 11.69
CA ARG A 230 12.64 21.55 13.07
C ARG A 230 13.82 21.72 14.03
N VAL A 231 15.04 21.95 13.51
CA VAL A 231 16.25 22.17 14.31
C VAL A 231 16.32 23.65 14.71
N PRO A 232 16.59 23.99 16.00
CA PRO A 232 16.77 25.38 16.41
C PRO A 232 17.86 26.09 15.62
N GLY A 233 17.72 27.40 15.36
CA GLY A 233 18.66 28.16 14.53
C GLY A 233 20.13 28.08 14.98
N THR A 234 20.39 27.85 16.27
CA THR A 234 21.75 27.62 16.80
C THR A 234 22.33 26.26 16.38
N PHE A 235 21.53 25.28 15.97
CA PHE A 235 21.99 23.94 15.59
C PHE A 235 21.81 23.62 14.10
N GLN A 236 21.42 24.58 13.25
CA GLN A 236 21.18 24.38 11.81
C GLN A 236 22.45 24.26 10.94
N ASP A 237 23.61 23.97 11.54
CA ASP A 237 24.87 23.79 10.80
C ASP A 237 24.88 22.45 10.02
N PRO A 238 25.36 22.41 8.76
CA PRO A 238 25.38 21.18 7.96
C PRO A 238 26.14 20.01 8.61
N ASP A 239 27.25 20.27 9.31
CA ASP A 239 28.04 19.21 9.97
C ASP A 239 27.24 18.57 11.13
N PHE A 240 26.27 19.32 11.69
CA PHE A 240 25.41 18.86 12.77
C PHE A 240 24.20 18.05 12.27
N LEU A 241 23.65 18.37 11.08
CA LEU A 241 22.64 17.51 10.42
C LEU A 241 23.21 16.12 10.10
N HIS A 242 24.49 16.05 9.72
CA HIS A 242 25.20 14.76 9.56
C HIS A 242 25.27 13.97 10.88
N LEU A 243 25.45 14.64 12.01
CA LEU A 243 25.47 13.98 13.32
C LEU A 243 24.09 13.42 13.71
N CYS A 244 23.00 14.13 13.37
CA CYS A 244 21.64 13.60 13.51
C CYS A 244 21.42 12.35 12.64
N ALA A 245 21.87 12.38 11.39
CA ALA A 245 21.79 11.24 10.48
C ALA A 245 22.59 10.03 10.99
N ASP A 246 23.83 10.26 11.46
CA ASP A 246 24.69 9.20 12.02
C ASP A 246 24.03 8.51 13.22
N LEU A 247 23.48 9.30 14.15
CA LEU A 247 22.82 8.77 15.35
C LEU A 247 21.55 8.00 14.99
N ALA A 248 20.70 8.56 14.13
CA ALA A 248 19.48 7.88 13.68
C ALA A 248 19.80 6.56 12.98
N TRP A 249 20.80 6.55 12.10
CA TRP A 249 21.24 5.32 11.42
C TRP A 249 21.80 4.28 12.40
N ALA A 250 22.64 4.69 13.35
CA ALA A 250 23.18 3.78 14.35
C ALA A 250 22.08 3.09 15.17
N ILE A 251 21.03 3.84 15.55
CA ILE A 251 19.85 3.29 16.22
C ILE A 251 19.09 2.31 15.31
N VAL A 252 18.80 2.70 14.06
CA VAL A 252 18.07 1.85 13.09
C VAL A 252 18.83 0.55 12.82
N ALA A 253 20.14 0.61 12.63
CA ALA A 253 20.98 -0.55 12.39
C ALA A 253 20.94 -1.54 13.56
N ILE A 254 21.09 -1.05 14.80
CA ILE A 254 21.01 -1.88 16.02
C ILE A 254 19.61 -2.48 16.19
N ARG A 255 18.54 -1.70 15.91
CA ARG A 255 17.16 -2.21 15.99
C ARG A 255 16.89 -3.30 14.96
N ARG A 256 17.24 -3.09 13.69
CA ARG A 256 17.05 -4.09 12.62
C ARG A 256 17.77 -5.40 12.90
N GLU A 257 18.95 -5.34 13.52
CA GLU A 257 19.69 -6.52 13.96
C GLU A 257 18.95 -7.27 15.08
N ALA A 258 18.43 -6.55 16.08
CA ALA A 258 17.88 -7.14 17.31
C ALA A 258 16.40 -7.50 17.26
N GLU A 259 15.58 -6.78 16.48
CA GLU A 259 14.11 -6.94 16.44
C GLU A 259 13.65 -8.37 16.12
N PRO A 260 14.16 -9.07 15.09
CA PRO A 260 13.75 -10.44 14.79
C PRO A 260 13.96 -11.40 15.97
N HIS A 261 15.06 -11.23 16.70
CA HIS A 261 15.41 -12.06 17.85
C HIS A 261 14.62 -11.69 19.12
N ALA A 262 14.38 -10.40 19.34
CA ALA A 262 13.57 -9.90 20.45
C ALA A 262 12.11 -10.35 20.34
N ILE A 263 11.54 -10.30 19.13
CA ILE A 263 10.20 -10.80 18.82
C ILE A 263 10.11 -12.30 19.10
N ALA A 264 11.06 -13.09 18.60
CA ALA A 264 11.10 -14.54 18.83
C ALA A 264 11.20 -14.92 20.32
N ALA A 265 11.83 -14.06 21.13
CA ALA A 265 12.00 -14.26 22.57
C ALA A 265 10.88 -13.61 23.43
N GLY A 266 9.93 -12.89 22.83
CA GLY A 266 8.83 -12.23 23.55
C GLY A 266 9.27 -11.11 24.51
N VAL A 267 10.40 -10.44 24.24
CA VAL A 267 10.97 -9.39 25.11
C VAL A 267 11.19 -8.08 24.34
N PRO A 268 11.19 -6.91 25.01
CA PRO A 268 11.53 -5.64 24.36
C PRO A 268 12.95 -5.63 23.76
N VAL A 269 13.13 -4.98 22.60
CA VAL A 269 14.41 -4.92 21.87
C VAL A 269 15.59 -4.48 22.74
N ALA A 270 15.39 -3.41 23.53
CA ALA A 270 16.42 -2.90 24.44
C ALA A 270 16.79 -3.89 25.56
N ALA A 271 15.82 -4.69 26.04
CA ALA A 271 16.06 -5.72 27.04
C ALA A 271 16.81 -6.92 26.44
N TRP A 272 16.44 -7.33 25.22
CA TRP A 272 17.16 -8.36 24.48
C TRP A 272 18.62 -7.96 24.22
N LEU A 273 18.86 -6.72 23.78
CA LEU A 273 20.20 -6.17 23.58
C LEU A 273 21.00 -6.11 24.88
N GLY A 274 20.37 -5.76 26.01
CA GLY A 274 21.02 -5.76 27.32
C GLY A 274 21.55 -7.15 27.74
N LEU A 275 20.83 -8.21 27.38
CA LEU A 275 21.20 -9.59 27.71
C LEU A 275 22.20 -10.18 26.70
N ASN A 276 22.03 -9.90 25.40
CA ASN A 276 22.77 -10.59 24.33
C ASN A 276 23.92 -9.77 23.75
N ARG A 277 23.95 -8.45 23.96
CA ARG A 277 25.03 -7.55 23.53
C ARG A 277 25.36 -6.53 24.65
N PRO A 278 26.00 -6.98 25.75
CA PRO A 278 26.42 -6.08 26.83
C PRO A 278 27.27 -4.92 26.27
N GLY A 279 26.97 -3.68 26.69
CA GLY A 279 27.69 -2.49 26.23
C GLY A 279 27.25 -1.93 24.88
N TRP A 280 26.16 -2.42 24.25
CA TRP A 280 25.69 -1.93 22.94
C TRP A 280 25.47 -0.41 22.88
N ARG A 281 25.09 0.22 24.00
CA ARG A 281 24.91 1.68 24.08
C ARG A 281 26.22 2.45 23.87
N GLU A 282 27.37 1.81 24.08
CA GLU A 282 28.70 2.40 23.87
C GLU A 282 29.09 2.49 22.39
N ASP A 283 28.36 1.81 21.50
CA ASP A 283 28.55 1.89 20.05
C ASP A 283 27.77 3.07 19.41
N LEU A 284 26.88 3.72 20.16
CA LEU A 284 26.13 4.88 19.69
C LEU A 284 27.01 6.14 19.70
N PRO A 285 26.83 7.08 18.74
CA PRO A 285 27.54 8.37 18.71
C PRO A 285 27.00 9.35 19.77
N LEU A 286 26.80 8.86 20.98
CA LEU A 286 26.25 9.55 22.12
C LEU A 286 26.87 8.94 23.37
N SER A 287 27.26 9.77 24.33
CA SER A 287 27.84 9.27 25.58
C SER A 287 26.78 8.69 26.51
N ALA A 288 26.49 7.39 26.39
CA ALA A 288 25.64 6.63 27.33
C ALA A 288 26.16 6.68 28.79
N GLY A 289 25.27 6.78 29.78
CA GLY A 289 25.61 6.91 31.21
C GLY A 289 25.06 8.17 31.91
N ASP A 290 24.54 9.13 31.15
CA ASP A 290 23.77 10.28 31.65
C ASP A 290 22.26 10.01 31.51
N ARG A 291 21.45 10.38 32.51
CA ARG A 291 19.99 10.08 32.52
C ARG A 291 19.24 10.59 31.28
N ALA A 292 19.62 11.76 30.75
CA ALA A 292 18.95 12.36 29.59
C ALA A 292 19.31 11.64 28.28
N ALA A 293 20.57 11.22 28.14
CA ALA A 293 21.09 10.42 27.04
C ALA A 293 20.37 9.07 26.94
N ASP A 294 20.29 8.36 28.07
CA ASP A 294 19.65 7.05 28.14
C ASP A 294 18.15 7.16 27.85
N ALA A 295 17.48 8.20 28.35
CA ALA A 295 16.06 8.46 28.08
C ALA A 295 15.77 8.74 26.59
N LEU A 296 16.65 9.47 25.89
CA LEU A 296 16.53 9.70 24.46
C LEU A 296 16.67 8.40 23.68
N VAL A 297 17.69 7.59 23.98
CA VAL A 297 17.91 6.30 23.33
C VAL A 297 16.71 5.37 23.57
N ASP A 298 16.26 5.23 24.81
CA ASP A 298 15.12 4.38 25.15
C ASP A 298 13.82 4.83 24.45
N SER A 299 13.65 6.13 24.19
CA SER A 299 12.55 6.64 23.36
C SER A 299 12.69 6.21 21.89
N LEU A 300 13.88 6.40 21.30
CA LEU A 300 14.13 6.06 19.90
C LEU A 300 14.02 4.55 19.63
N MET A 301 14.31 3.72 20.62
CA MET A 301 14.11 2.27 20.58
C MET A 301 12.63 1.86 20.53
N LYS A 302 11.71 2.75 20.94
CA LYS A 302 10.25 2.51 20.95
C LYS A 302 9.51 3.16 19.77
N VAL A 303 10.20 3.92 18.93
CA VAL A 303 9.59 4.58 17.78
C VAL A 303 8.96 3.54 16.86
N GLU A 304 7.67 3.68 16.63
CA GLU A 304 6.97 2.84 15.68
C GLU A 304 7.40 3.18 14.25
N PRO A 305 7.59 2.17 13.38
CA PRO A 305 7.88 2.43 11.97
C PRO A 305 6.69 3.19 11.35
N VAL A 306 6.98 4.32 10.70
CA VAL A 306 6.02 4.92 9.76
C VAL A 306 6.16 4.13 8.47
N PRO A 307 5.11 3.47 7.96
CA PRO A 307 5.18 2.75 6.70
C PRO A 307 5.75 3.68 5.64
N SER A 308 6.87 3.31 5.02
CA SER A 308 7.45 4.08 3.91
C SER A 308 6.66 3.90 2.61
N GLY A 309 5.38 3.57 2.75
CA GLY A 309 4.52 3.28 1.63
C GLY A 309 4.34 4.53 0.77
N GLN A 310 3.99 4.28 -0.48
CA GLN A 310 3.51 5.33 -1.36
C GLN A 310 1.99 5.34 -1.28
N ILE A 311 1.40 6.52 -1.50
CA ILE A 311 -0.03 6.61 -1.78
C ILE A 311 -0.23 6.65 -3.28
N GLY A 312 -0.89 5.61 -3.79
CA GLY A 312 -1.06 5.41 -5.21
C GLY A 312 -1.61 4.04 -5.53
N LEU A 313 -1.29 3.58 -6.74
CA LEU A 313 -1.66 2.25 -7.19
C LEU A 313 -0.75 1.78 -8.31
N GLN A 314 -0.74 0.46 -8.48
CA GLN A 314 -0.16 -0.24 -9.62
C GLN A 314 -1.24 -1.02 -10.35
N ARG A 315 -1.23 -0.96 -11.68
CA ARG A 315 -2.10 -1.79 -12.53
C ARG A 315 -1.35 -3.06 -12.92
N LEU A 316 -2.01 -4.19 -12.84
CA LEU A 316 -1.42 -5.52 -12.97
C LEU A 316 -2.26 -6.37 -13.92
N LEU A 317 -1.61 -7.26 -14.66
CA LEU A 317 -2.25 -8.45 -15.24
C LEU A 317 -1.81 -9.64 -14.39
N VAL A 318 -2.78 -10.45 -13.96
CA VAL A 318 -2.55 -11.62 -13.11
C VAL A 318 -2.99 -12.86 -13.89
N ARG A 319 -2.17 -13.91 -13.89
CA ARG A 319 -2.51 -15.18 -14.54
C ARG A 319 -3.01 -16.19 -13.52
N GLU A 320 -4.30 -16.51 -13.59
CA GLU A 320 -4.97 -17.48 -12.72
C GLU A 320 -5.69 -18.53 -13.56
N ALA A 321 -5.53 -19.81 -13.20
CA ALA A 321 -6.07 -20.94 -13.98
C ALA A 321 -5.73 -20.87 -15.49
N GLY A 322 -4.55 -20.31 -15.83
CA GLY A 322 -4.09 -20.14 -17.21
C GLY A 322 -4.68 -18.94 -17.96
N GLN A 323 -5.57 -18.15 -17.34
CA GLN A 323 -6.18 -16.96 -17.95
C GLN A 323 -5.65 -15.68 -17.31
N TRP A 324 -5.47 -14.63 -18.12
CA TRP A 324 -5.09 -13.31 -17.63
C TRP A 324 -6.33 -12.53 -17.19
N ARG A 325 -6.21 -11.82 -16.07
CA ARG A 325 -7.22 -10.88 -15.57
C ARG A 325 -6.59 -9.54 -15.24
N GLU A 326 -7.36 -8.47 -15.42
CA GLU A 326 -6.98 -7.13 -14.98
C GLU A 326 -7.10 -7.02 -13.45
N ALA A 327 -6.10 -6.39 -12.85
CA ALA A 327 -6.05 -6.19 -11.41
C ALA A 327 -5.35 -4.87 -11.04
N ALA A 328 -5.46 -4.49 -9.77
CA ALA A 328 -4.68 -3.40 -9.22
C ALA A 328 -4.19 -3.73 -7.81
N ARG A 329 -3.00 -3.25 -7.48
CA ARG A 329 -2.51 -3.19 -6.11
C ARG A 329 -2.66 -1.75 -5.63
N LEU A 330 -3.40 -1.55 -4.55
CA LEU A 330 -3.50 -0.24 -3.92
C LEU A 330 -2.31 -0.05 -2.99
N GLU A 331 -1.66 1.10 -3.11
CA GLU A 331 -0.60 1.51 -2.20
C GLU A 331 -1.24 2.55 -1.29
N LEU A 332 -1.70 2.13 -0.10
CA LEU A 332 -2.43 2.97 0.87
C LEU A 332 -1.69 2.99 2.21
N GLU A 333 -0.39 3.21 2.16
CA GLU A 333 0.45 3.27 3.34
C GLU A 333 1.38 4.48 3.20
N GLY A 334 1.58 5.23 4.28
CA GLY A 334 2.50 6.38 4.29
C GLY A 334 1.80 7.73 4.16
N VAL A 335 2.53 8.75 3.69
CA VAL A 335 2.09 10.16 3.74
C VAL A 335 1.29 10.54 2.48
N VAL A 336 0.15 11.20 2.66
CA VAL A 336 -0.66 11.77 1.55
C VAL A 336 -0.11 13.11 1.11
N ASP A 337 -0.05 13.29 -0.21
CA ASP A 337 0.21 14.58 -0.83
C ASP A 337 -0.86 15.62 -0.44
N GLY A 338 -0.40 16.82 -0.07
CA GLY A 338 -1.26 17.91 0.40
C GLY A 338 -2.39 18.26 -0.58
N ALA A 339 -2.09 18.27 -1.90
CA ALA A 339 -3.09 18.63 -2.91
C ALA A 339 -4.28 17.65 -2.98
N THR A 340 -4.06 16.38 -2.60
CA THR A 340 -5.14 15.38 -2.50
C THR A 340 -6.08 15.72 -1.33
N MET A 341 -5.50 16.16 -0.22
CA MET A 341 -6.19 16.47 1.02
C MET A 341 -6.67 17.93 1.12
N ASP A 342 -6.44 18.74 0.08
CA ASP A 342 -6.88 20.15 0.02
C ASP A 342 -8.37 20.31 0.34
N GLY A 343 -8.67 21.26 1.23
CA GLY A 343 -10.04 21.57 1.65
C GLY A 343 -10.64 20.60 2.69
N ILE A 344 -9.89 19.60 3.16
CA ILE A 344 -10.28 18.76 4.30
C ILE A 344 -9.78 19.40 5.59
N ASN A 345 -10.68 19.64 6.54
CA ASN A 345 -10.34 20.18 7.86
C ASN A 345 -9.73 19.06 8.75
N PRO A 346 -8.48 19.20 9.26
CA PRO A 346 -7.89 18.25 10.21
C PRO A 346 -8.72 18.03 11.49
N GLY A 347 -9.54 19.02 11.88
CA GLY A 347 -10.46 18.92 13.02
C GLY A 347 -11.57 17.88 12.86
N GLU A 348 -11.77 17.32 11.64
CA GLU A 348 -12.67 16.19 11.40
C GLU A 348 -12.18 14.88 12.03
N GLY A 349 -10.93 14.86 12.49
CA GLY A 349 -10.31 13.70 13.10
C GLY A 349 -9.93 12.63 12.09
N ARG A 350 -9.94 11.38 12.54
CA ARG A 350 -9.57 10.19 11.76
C ARG A 350 -10.64 9.89 10.71
N LEU A 351 -10.25 9.77 9.45
CA LEU A 351 -11.15 9.48 8.33
C LEU A 351 -11.00 8.03 7.86
N ARG A 352 -12.13 7.36 7.62
CA ARG A 352 -12.19 6.03 7.00
C ARG A 352 -12.36 6.17 5.50
N ALA A 353 -11.64 5.37 4.72
CA ALA A 353 -11.68 5.39 3.26
C ALA A 353 -12.40 4.16 2.71
N PHE A 354 -13.36 4.39 1.83
CA PHE A 354 -14.14 3.36 1.14
C PHE A 354 -13.96 3.52 -0.37
N ALA A 355 -14.13 2.46 -1.16
CA ALA A 355 -14.22 2.62 -2.61
C ALA A 355 -15.36 3.59 -2.98
N ALA A 356 -15.20 4.32 -4.08
CA ALA A 356 -16.23 5.20 -4.63
C ALA A 356 -16.48 4.92 -6.12
N GLY A 357 -17.66 5.35 -6.60
CA GLY A 357 -18.06 5.18 -8.00
C GLY A 357 -18.08 3.71 -8.46
N PRO A 358 -17.74 3.42 -9.73
CA PRO A 358 -17.75 2.06 -10.27
C PRO A 358 -16.80 1.09 -9.55
N MET A 359 -15.78 1.59 -8.83
CA MET A 359 -14.82 0.77 -8.08
C MET A 359 -15.51 -0.07 -6.98
N VAL A 360 -16.61 0.41 -6.41
CA VAL A 360 -17.33 -0.24 -5.30
C VAL A 360 -17.81 -1.64 -5.66
N ARG A 361 -18.12 -1.89 -6.95
CA ARG A 361 -18.52 -3.22 -7.44
C ARG A 361 -17.40 -4.24 -7.39
N HIS A 362 -16.16 -3.79 -7.37
CA HIS A 362 -15.00 -4.67 -7.44
C HIS A 362 -14.35 -4.85 -6.06
N VAL A 363 -14.35 -3.78 -5.27
CA VAL A 363 -13.69 -3.75 -3.96
C VAL A 363 -14.60 -3.05 -2.94
N PRO A 364 -15.66 -3.71 -2.45
CA PRO A 364 -16.52 -3.16 -1.42
C PRO A 364 -15.81 -3.06 -0.06
N GLY A 365 -16.37 -2.26 0.86
CA GLY A 365 -15.91 -2.13 2.24
C GLY A 365 -14.77 -1.13 2.47
N GLU A 366 -14.25 -1.10 3.70
CA GLU A 366 -13.21 -0.16 4.13
C GLU A 366 -11.82 -0.57 3.62
N LEU A 367 -11.13 0.37 2.99
CA LEU A 367 -9.83 0.15 2.34
C LEU A 367 -8.66 0.73 3.11
N GLY A 368 -8.90 1.73 3.94
CA GLY A 368 -7.83 2.33 4.70
C GLY A 368 -8.31 3.46 5.59
N LEU A 369 -7.34 4.02 6.28
CA LEU A 369 -7.55 5.00 7.30
C LEU A 369 -6.59 6.15 7.14
N PHE A 370 -7.12 7.37 7.18
CA PHE A 370 -6.39 8.62 7.07
C PHE A 370 -6.35 9.27 8.46
N GLU A 371 -5.16 9.31 9.04
CA GLU A 371 -4.85 9.94 10.32
C GLU A 371 -4.54 11.42 10.08
N PRO A 372 -5.20 12.34 10.82
CA PRO A 372 -4.96 13.77 10.67
C PRO A 372 -3.52 14.12 11.09
N PRO A 373 -2.95 15.23 10.58
CA PRO A 373 -1.64 15.70 10.98
C PRO A 373 -1.54 15.89 12.51
N ALA A 374 -0.42 15.47 13.12
CA ALA A 374 -0.17 15.73 14.53
C ALA A 374 0.12 17.23 14.78
N ALA A 375 0.16 17.64 16.06
CA ALA A 375 0.45 19.03 16.41
C ALA A 375 1.85 19.45 15.90
N GLY A 376 1.88 20.40 14.96
CA GLY A 376 3.11 20.87 14.30
C GLY A 376 3.44 20.17 12.98
N GLU A 377 2.59 19.26 12.51
CA GLU A 377 2.68 18.62 11.20
C GLU A 377 1.60 19.15 10.24
N ASP A 378 1.81 18.94 8.95
CA ASP A 378 0.97 19.45 7.86
C ASP A 378 0.45 18.36 6.92
N HIS A 379 0.74 17.09 7.20
CA HIS A 379 0.45 15.98 6.31
C HIS A 379 -0.39 14.88 6.97
N TRP A 380 -1.25 14.27 6.16
CA TRP A 380 -2.06 13.13 6.59
C TRP A 380 -1.27 11.84 6.42
N VAL A 381 -1.44 10.89 7.33
CA VAL A 381 -0.83 9.55 7.26
C VAL A 381 -1.90 8.51 6.96
N VAL A 382 -1.62 7.58 6.06
CA VAL A 382 -2.56 6.52 5.67
C VAL A 382 -2.07 5.16 6.10
N ARG A 383 -3.02 4.35 6.58
CA ARG A 383 -2.82 2.93 6.89
C ARG A 383 -3.86 2.10 6.14
N SER A 384 -3.40 1.06 5.45
CA SER A 384 -4.26 0.16 4.71
C SER A 384 -5.01 -0.77 5.66
N THR A 385 -6.22 -1.20 5.28
CA THR A 385 -6.86 -2.35 5.93
C THR A 385 -6.28 -3.64 5.35
N ARG A 386 -6.40 -4.76 6.07
CA ARG A 386 -6.02 -6.09 5.53
C ARG A 386 -6.73 -6.41 4.20
N LYS A 387 -7.96 -5.90 4.00
CA LYS A 387 -8.74 -6.08 2.77
C LYS A 387 -8.12 -5.36 1.57
N ALA A 388 -7.53 -4.19 1.79
CA ALA A 388 -6.86 -3.44 0.73
C ALA A 388 -5.42 -3.92 0.45
N GLN A 389 -4.85 -4.71 1.36
CA GLN A 389 -3.53 -5.32 1.16
C GLN A 389 -3.62 -6.42 0.10
N GLY A 390 -2.79 -6.32 -0.94
CA GLY A 390 -2.68 -7.35 -1.99
C GLY A 390 -3.17 -6.90 -3.36
N ILE A 391 -3.53 -7.88 -4.19
CA ILE A 391 -3.91 -7.70 -5.60
C ILE A 391 -5.43 -7.82 -5.73
N LEU A 392 -6.07 -6.73 -6.12
CA LEU A 392 -7.52 -6.60 -6.19
C LEU A 392 -8.03 -6.75 -7.63
N PRO A 393 -9.17 -7.41 -7.88
CA PRO A 393 -9.71 -7.65 -9.22
C PRO A 393 -10.39 -6.40 -9.79
N LEU A 394 -9.58 -5.42 -10.20
CA LEU A 394 -10.00 -4.11 -10.68
C LEU A 394 -9.74 -3.91 -12.19
N PRO A 395 -10.80 -3.79 -13.01
CA PRO A 395 -10.67 -3.50 -14.43
C PRO A 395 -9.94 -2.18 -14.71
N PHE A 396 -9.18 -2.13 -15.78
CA PHE A 396 -8.36 -0.98 -16.18
C PHE A 396 -9.22 0.23 -16.55
N ASN A 397 -10.40 0.02 -17.12
CA ASN A 397 -11.34 1.09 -17.50
C ASN A 397 -12.07 1.74 -16.31
N VAL A 398 -11.95 1.20 -15.09
CA VAL A 398 -12.52 1.76 -13.86
C VAL A 398 -11.57 2.78 -13.26
N ALA A 399 -12.06 3.97 -12.94
CA ALA A 399 -11.31 4.96 -12.15
C ALA A 399 -11.22 4.52 -10.68
N ILE A 400 -10.09 4.80 -10.03
CA ILE A 400 -9.84 4.41 -8.63
C ILE A 400 -10.01 5.65 -7.76
N GLU A 401 -11.13 5.68 -7.05
CA GLU A 401 -11.59 6.79 -6.23
C GLU A 401 -11.97 6.29 -4.84
N LEU A 402 -11.74 7.13 -3.83
CA LEU A 402 -12.02 6.84 -2.44
C LEU A 402 -12.97 7.87 -1.84
N ASP A 403 -14.03 7.40 -1.21
CA ASP A 403 -14.88 8.22 -0.35
C ASP A 403 -14.30 8.24 1.07
N LEU A 404 -13.90 9.42 1.52
CA LEU A 404 -13.44 9.66 2.87
C LEU A 404 -14.63 10.01 3.77
N ARG A 405 -14.73 9.34 4.92
CA ARG A 405 -15.83 9.50 5.87
C ARG A 405 -15.32 9.75 7.29
N ALA A 406 -15.98 10.67 7.99
CA ALA A 406 -15.80 10.90 9.43
C ALA A 406 -17.02 10.30 10.13
N GLY A 407 -16.87 9.11 10.74
CA GLY A 407 -18.01 8.32 11.18
C GLY A 407 -18.87 7.87 9.98
N ASP A 408 -20.16 8.17 10.02
CA ASP A 408 -21.16 7.91 8.98
C ASP A 408 -21.19 8.98 7.88
N ARG A 409 -20.63 10.17 8.15
CA ARG A 409 -20.69 11.32 7.26
C ARG A 409 -19.59 11.29 6.21
N ARG A 410 -19.98 11.36 4.94
CA ARG A 410 -19.06 11.62 3.81
C ARG A 410 -18.45 13.02 3.90
N VAL A 411 -17.12 13.09 3.85
CA VAL A 411 -16.34 14.33 3.89
C VAL A 411 -15.93 14.75 2.47
N LYS A 412 -15.32 13.85 1.70
CA LYS A 412 -14.82 14.15 0.35
C LYS A 412 -14.61 12.86 -0.45
N CYS A 413 -14.79 12.91 -1.77
CA CYS A 413 -14.27 11.89 -2.68
C CYS A 413 -12.92 12.34 -3.25
N ILE A 414 -11.91 11.47 -3.20
CA ILE A 414 -10.58 11.72 -3.73
C ILE A 414 -10.24 10.70 -4.82
N ALA A 415 -9.58 11.14 -5.88
CA ALA A 415 -9.01 10.25 -6.88
C ALA A 415 -7.57 9.88 -6.47
N LEU A 416 -7.22 8.60 -6.47
CA LEU A 416 -5.85 8.19 -6.17
C LEU A 416 -4.89 8.62 -7.28
N ARG A 417 -3.62 8.85 -6.92
CA ARG A 417 -2.56 9.10 -7.90
C ARG A 417 -2.45 7.89 -8.84
N LYS A 418 -2.36 8.15 -10.15
CA LYS A 418 -2.46 7.13 -11.22
C LYS A 418 -3.80 6.38 -11.26
N GLY A 419 -4.82 6.90 -10.57
CA GLY A 419 -6.20 6.39 -10.46
C GLY A 419 -7.08 6.54 -11.68
N LYS A 420 -6.71 7.40 -12.64
CA LYS A 420 -7.49 7.59 -13.88
C LYS A 420 -7.66 6.27 -14.62
N ALA A 421 -8.86 6.06 -15.16
CA ALA A 421 -9.15 4.94 -16.05
C ALA A 421 -8.09 4.78 -17.15
N ARG A 422 -7.57 3.57 -17.29
CA ARG A 422 -6.68 3.13 -18.34
C ARG A 422 -7.52 2.58 -19.48
N ARG A 423 -7.45 3.26 -20.62
CA ARG A 423 -8.28 2.92 -21.80
C ARG A 423 -7.46 2.74 -23.09
N GLY A 424 -6.13 2.71 -23.01
CA GLY A 424 -5.28 2.42 -24.17
C GLY A 424 -5.39 0.96 -24.59
N GLN A 425 -5.35 0.67 -25.89
CA GLN A 425 -5.44 -0.69 -26.43
C GLN A 425 -4.08 -1.40 -26.47
N LEU A 426 -2.98 -0.65 -26.56
CA LEU A 426 -1.61 -1.17 -26.50
C LEU A 426 -1.08 -0.95 -25.09
N LEU A 427 -1.00 -2.01 -24.29
CA LEU A 427 -0.55 -1.96 -22.90
C LEU A 427 0.81 -2.65 -22.76
N ILE A 428 1.69 -2.06 -21.95
CA ILE A 428 3.06 -2.53 -21.78
C ILE A 428 3.29 -2.86 -20.32
N GLY A 429 3.70 -4.09 -20.07
CA GLY A 429 4.01 -4.60 -18.74
C GLY A 429 5.37 -5.27 -18.65
N VAL A 430 5.80 -5.49 -17.42
CA VAL A 430 7.02 -6.24 -17.07
C VAL A 430 6.67 -7.33 -16.09
N ALA A 431 7.35 -8.47 -16.18
CA ALA A 431 7.20 -9.54 -15.20
C ALA A 431 7.62 -9.03 -13.82
N GLU A 432 6.73 -9.19 -12.85
CA GLU A 432 6.99 -8.92 -11.45
C GLU A 432 7.14 -10.22 -10.65
N ASP A 433 6.44 -11.27 -11.08
CA ASP A 433 6.55 -12.61 -10.51
C ASP A 433 6.47 -13.70 -11.60
N GLY A 434 7.09 -14.83 -11.33
CA GLY A 434 7.37 -15.90 -12.28
C GLY A 434 8.68 -15.69 -13.07
N THR A 435 8.95 -16.60 -14.01
CA THR A 435 10.11 -16.46 -14.90
C THR A 435 9.73 -15.66 -16.14
N GLU A 436 10.70 -15.12 -16.89
CA GLU A 436 10.42 -14.45 -18.17
C GLU A 436 9.76 -15.36 -19.22
N ASN A 437 9.89 -16.68 -19.07
CA ASN A 437 9.23 -17.66 -19.94
C ASN A 437 7.85 -18.06 -19.43
N ASP A 438 7.57 -17.82 -18.16
CA ASP A 438 6.32 -18.23 -17.51
C ASP A 438 5.92 -17.23 -16.41
N PRO A 439 5.62 -15.97 -16.76
CA PRO A 439 5.18 -14.99 -15.79
C PRO A 439 3.78 -15.31 -15.29
N HIS A 440 3.55 -15.10 -14.00
CA HIS A 440 2.22 -15.16 -13.39
C HIS A 440 1.68 -13.76 -13.03
N LEU A 441 2.57 -12.77 -12.99
CA LEU A 441 2.21 -11.39 -12.66
C LEU A 441 2.97 -10.40 -13.54
N LEU A 442 2.22 -9.55 -14.25
CA LEU A 442 2.78 -8.49 -15.08
C LEU A 442 2.35 -7.13 -14.55
N ARG A 443 3.31 -6.26 -14.22
CA ARG A 443 3.02 -4.88 -13.84
C ARG A 443 2.98 -3.98 -15.05
N ILE A 444 1.87 -3.27 -15.25
CA ILE A 444 1.69 -2.33 -16.35
C ILE A 444 2.49 -1.07 -16.07
N ILE A 445 3.45 -0.80 -16.95
CA ILE A 445 4.38 0.33 -16.87
C ILE A 445 4.14 1.38 -17.95
N GLY A 446 3.38 1.06 -19.01
CA GLY A 446 3.15 1.98 -20.11
C GLY A 446 1.96 1.62 -20.99
N SER A 447 1.68 2.51 -21.93
CA SER A 447 0.74 2.31 -23.02
C SER A 447 1.23 3.04 -24.27
N GLY A 448 0.87 2.57 -25.46
CA GLY A 448 1.31 3.20 -26.70
C GLY A 448 2.80 2.97 -27.00
N SER A 449 3.43 3.90 -27.69
CA SER A 449 4.88 3.84 -27.96
C SER A 449 5.69 4.26 -26.73
N GLY A 450 6.87 3.69 -26.58
CA GLY A 450 7.74 4.04 -25.46
C GLY A 450 9.11 3.37 -25.51
N GLY A 451 9.98 3.87 -24.64
CA GLY A 451 11.25 3.26 -24.31
C GLY A 451 11.22 2.70 -22.89
N PHE A 452 11.75 1.50 -22.67
CA PHE A 452 11.68 0.81 -21.39
C PHE A 452 13.06 0.34 -20.97
N ARG A 453 13.35 0.44 -19.67
CA ARG A 453 14.60 -0.02 -19.07
C ARG A 453 14.73 -1.53 -19.10
N SER A 454 13.62 -2.23 -18.94
CA SER A 454 13.61 -3.69 -19.04
C SER A 454 14.06 -4.13 -20.44
N PRO A 455 14.98 -5.10 -20.57
CA PRO A 455 15.38 -5.65 -21.87
C PRO A 455 14.24 -6.43 -22.55
N THR A 456 13.32 -6.95 -21.75
CA THR A 456 12.13 -7.68 -22.18
C THR A 456 10.87 -7.09 -21.56
N VAL A 457 9.84 -6.88 -22.37
CA VAL A 457 8.52 -6.41 -21.94
C VAL A 457 7.43 -7.31 -22.51
N PHE A 458 6.26 -7.30 -21.87
CA PHE A 458 5.06 -7.97 -22.32
C PHE A 458 4.06 -6.94 -22.83
N VAL A 459 3.55 -7.16 -24.03
CA VAL A 459 2.71 -6.21 -24.74
C VAL A 459 1.36 -6.82 -25.02
N GLN A 460 0.30 -6.29 -24.40
CA GLN A 460 -1.07 -6.67 -24.70
C GLN A 460 -1.62 -5.73 -25.77
N ALA A 461 -2.12 -6.30 -26.86
CA ALA A 461 -2.71 -5.57 -27.99
C ALA A 461 -3.92 -6.35 -28.56
N PRO A 462 -4.86 -5.69 -29.27
CA PRO A 462 -5.92 -6.40 -29.99
C PRO A 462 -5.36 -7.49 -30.91
N GLU A 463 -6.13 -8.56 -31.09
CA GLU A 463 -5.67 -9.78 -31.77
C GLU A 463 -5.32 -9.60 -33.26
N ASP A 464 -5.84 -8.54 -33.88
CA ASP A 464 -5.66 -8.16 -35.28
C ASP A 464 -4.48 -7.21 -35.53
N TRP A 465 -3.73 -6.85 -34.47
CA TRP A 465 -2.55 -6.00 -34.59
C TRP A 465 -1.31 -6.83 -34.99
N ALA A 466 -0.50 -6.27 -35.89
CA ALA A 466 0.70 -6.90 -36.39
C ALA A 466 1.94 -6.45 -35.62
N PHE A 467 2.84 -7.38 -35.32
CA PHE A 467 4.14 -7.11 -34.69
C PHE A 467 5.26 -7.41 -35.68
N THR A 468 6.20 -6.48 -35.82
CA THR A 468 7.40 -6.63 -36.65
C THR A 468 8.63 -6.26 -35.83
N ALA A 469 9.60 -7.17 -35.77
CA ALA A 469 10.89 -6.94 -35.14
C ALA A 469 11.98 -6.78 -36.21
N LEU A 470 12.98 -5.93 -35.96
CA LEU A 470 14.06 -5.63 -36.90
C LEU A 470 15.43 -5.96 -36.30
N GLY A 471 16.31 -6.60 -37.08
CA GLY A 471 17.67 -6.93 -36.64
C GLY A 471 17.69 -7.93 -35.48
N GLU A 472 18.25 -7.52 -34.35
CA GLU A 472 18.35 -8.34 -33.12
C GLU A 472 17.09 -8.31 -32.24
N GLU A 473 16.11 -7.50 -32.62
CA GLU A 473 14.84 -7.40 -31.91
C GLU A 473 14.01 -8.68 -32.06
N GLN A 474 13.19 -8.97 -31.05
CA GLN A 474 12.29 -10.12 -31.05
C GLN A 474 10.90 -9.73 -30.57
N ALA A 475 9.88 -10.21 -31.26
CA ALA A 475 8.49 -10.15 -30.84
C ALA A 475 7.88 -11.54 -31.04
N VAL A 476 7.56 -12.22 -29.94
CA VAL A 476 7.03 -13.59 -29.95
C VAL A 476 5.65 -13.59 -29.32
N LEU A 477 4.68 -14.21 -30.00
CA LEU A 477 3.35 -14.40 -29.42
C LEU A 477 3.48 -15.26 -28.16
N PHE A 478 3.09 -14.72 -27.02
CA PHE A 478 3.15 -15.41 -25.75
C PHE A 478 1.85 -16.18 -25.46
N GLY A 479 0.70 -15.60 -25.82
CA GLY A 479 -0.59 -16.26 -25.67
C GLY A 479 -1.77 -15.30 -25.78
N GLN A 480 -2.92 -15.73 -25.28
CA GLN A 480 -4.10 -14.88 -25.15
C GLN A 480 -3.89 -13.85 -24.04
N GLY A 481 -4.35 -12.63 -24.26
CA GLY A 481 -4.46 -11.59 -23.24
C GLY A 481 -5.84 -11.56 -22.61
N VAL A 482 -6.20 -10.42 -22.01
CA VAL A 482 -7.56 -10.18 -21.50
C VAL A 482 -8.52 -9.85 -22.64
N GLY A 483 -9.66 -10.53 -22.72
CA GLY A 483 -10.66 -10.31 -23.76
C GLY A 483 -10.16 -10.68 -25.16
N ALA A 484 -10.58 -9.94 -26.20
CA ALA A 484 -10.13 -10.14 -27.58
C ALA A 484 -8.74 -9.51 -27.84
N THR A 485 -7.76 -9.87 -27.02
CA THR A 485 -6.37 -9.37 -27.12
C THR A 485 -5.37 -10.51 -27.09
N ARG A 486 -4.18 -10.25 -27.62
CA ARG A 486 -3.02 -11.14 -27.55
C ARG A 486 -1.92 -10.51 -26.73
N LEU A 487 -1.19 -11.36 -26.03
CA LEU A 487 -0.01 -10.98 -25.27
C LEU A 487 1.25 -11.39 -26.04
N TRP A 488 2.15 -10.46 -26.24
CA TRP A 488 3.42 -10.65 -26.94
C TRP A 488 4.58 -10.42 -25.99
N ARG A 489 5.61 -11.26 -26.07
CA ARG A 489 6.89 -11.00 -25.42
C ARG A 489 7.82 -10.30 -26.40
N VAL A 490 8.26 -9.10 -26.04
CA VAL A 490 9.12 -8.24 -26.86
C VAL A 490 10.47 -8.07 -26.18
N THR A 491 11.56 -8.38 -26.89
CA THR A 491 12.95 -8.23 -26.42
C THR A 491 13.72 -7.34 -27.37
N GLY A 492 14.47 -6.36 -26.84
CA GLY A 492 15.16 -5.33 -27.63
C GLY A 492 14.22 -4.27 -28.20
N GLY A 493 13.12 -4.66 -28.84
CA GLY A 493 12.13 -3.75 -29.40
C GLY A 493 11.13 -4.43 -30.33
N ALA A 494 10.11 -3.69 -30.75
CA ALA A 494 9.21 -4.08 -31.83
C ALA A 494 8.51 -2.85 -32.43
N SER A 495 8.12 -2.94 -33.69
CA SER A 495 7.12 -2.06 -34.30
C SER A 495 5.78 -2.76 -34.29
N VAL A 496 4.73 -2.07 -33.87
CA VAL A 496 3.38 -2.60 -33.79
C VAL A 496 2.50 -1.81 -34.73
N THR A 497 1.71 -2.48 -35.57
CA THR A 497 0.85 -1.81 -36.56
C THR A 497 -0.58 -2.27 -36.40
N ASP A 498 -1.50 -1.33 -36.28
CA ASP A 498 -2.93 -1.63 -36.23
C ASP A 498 -3.53 -1.81 -37.65
N PRO A 499 -4.78 -2.31 -37.79
CA PRO A 499 -5.43 -2.48 -39.09
C PRO A 499 -5.68 -1.20 -39.88
N SER A 500 -5.62 -0.04 -39.21
CA SER A 500 -5.73 1.29 -39.84
C SER A 500 -4.40 1.75 -40.42
N GLY A 501 -3.29 1.08 -40.08
CA GLY A 501 -1.92 1.41 -40.49
C GLY A 501 -1.18 2.31 -39.50
N ASP A 502 -1.72 2.56 -38.31
CA ASP A 502 -1.06 3.33 -37.27
C ASP A 502 0.10 2.52 -36.71
N MET A 503 1.31 3.09 -36.73
CA MET A 503 2.54 2.39 -36.32
C MET A 503 3.01 2.90 -34.95
N TYR A 504 3.11 2.00 -33.99
CA TYR A 504 3.69 2.22 -32.67
C TYR A 504 5.10 1.63 -32.61
N ARG A 505 5.93 2.17 -31.72
CA ARG A 505 7.31 1.75 -31.54
C ARG A 505 7.63 1.49 -30.07
N ILE A 506 8.10 0.28 -29.81
CA ILE A 506 8.52 -0.18 -28.49
C ILE A 506 10.03 -0.40 -28.53
N ARG A 507 10.76 0.17 -27.57
CA ARG A 507 12.20 0.00 -27.41
C ARG A 507 12.50 -0.49 -26.00
N CYS A 508 13.38 -1.47 -25.87
CA CYS A 508 13.72 -2.11 -24.61
C CYS A 508 15.21 -1.88 -24.28
N GLY A 509 15.61 -2.13 -23.03
CA GLY A 509 17.00 -2.04 -22.59
C GLY A 509 17.57 -0.61 -22.51
N LEU A 510 16.73 0.41 -22.31
CA LEU A 510 17.18 1.81 -22.19
C LEU A 510 17.67 2.14 -20.77
N ALA A 511 18.35 3.27 -20.60
CA ALA A 511 18.80 3.71 -19.28
C ALA A 511 17.64 4.11 -18.34
N ARG A 512 16.49 4.51 -18.90
CA ARG A 512 15.30 4.96 -18.17
C ARG A 512 14.03 4.63 -18.95
N ASP A 513 12.91 4.54 -18.24
CA ASP A 513 11.60 4.45 -18.87
C ASP A 513 11.18 5.80 -19.46
N GLU A 514 10.71 5.78 -20.70
CA GLU A 514 10.23 6.91 -21.47
C GLU A 514 8.85 6.55 -22.04
N THR A 515 7.80 6.82 -21.27
CA THR A 515 6.41 6.58 -21.70
C THR A 515 5.81 7.84 -22.32
N SER A 516 5.13 7.66 -23.45
CA SER A 516 4.34 8.72 -24.08
C SER A 516 2.86 8.51 -23.77
N ARG A 517 2.24 9.47 -23.09
CA ARG A 517 0.80 9.46 -22.81
C ARG A 517 0.17 10.80 -23.11
N LEU A 518 -0.99 10.77 -23.76
CA LEU A 518 -1.89 11.91 -23.86
C LEU A 518 -2.59 12.14 -22.52
N GLU A 519 -2.30 13.27 -21.89
CA GLU A 519 -3.01 13.74 -20.71
C GLU A 519 -3.98 14.85 -21.08
N LEU A 520 -5.26 14.57 -20.88
CA LEU A 520 -6.37 15.49 -21.11
C LEU A 520 -6.93 15.95 -19.76
N VAL A 521 -7.13 17.26 -19.64
CA VAL A 521 -7.70 17.93 -18.46
C VAL A 521 -8.78 18.90 -18.93
N GLY A 522 -10.03 18.61 -18.62
CA GLY A 522 -11.17 19.45 -19.00
C GLY A 522 -12.38 19.15 -18.13
N ASP A 523 -13.45 19.89 -18.35
CA ASP A 523 -14.68 19.74 -17.59
C ASP A 523 -15.39 18.44 -18.01
N ALA A 524 -15.73 17.62 -17.01
CA ALA A 524 -16.51 16.41 -17.21
C ALA A 524 -17.99 16.75 -17.40
N VAL A 525 -18.69 15.94 -18.18
CA VAL A 525 -20.15 16.03 -18.28
C VAL A 525 -20.77 15.51 -16.97
N THR A 526 -21.52 16.37 -16.28
CA THR A 526 -22.09 16.06 -14.95
C THR A 526 -23.47 15.42 -15.00
N TRP A 527 -24.15 15.49 -16.14
CA TRP A 527 -25.51 15.02 -16.34
C TRP A 527 -25.60 13.65 -17.03
N ALA A 528 -24.47 13.06 -17.44
CA ALA A 528 -24.41 11.76 -18.09
C ALA A 528 -23.12 11.01 -17.79
N GLU A 529 -23.22 9.69 -17.79
CA GLU A 529 -22.09 8.77 -17.74
C GLU A 529 -21.89 8.08 -19.09
N VAL A 530 -20.63 7.77 -19.41
CA VAL A 530 -20.26 7.08 -20.65
C VAL A 530 -19.69 5.72 -20.33
N SER A 531 -20.23 4.69 -20.98
CA SER A 531 -19.67 3.35 -20.93
C SER A 531 -18.52 3.18 -21.94
N GLY A 532 -17.52 2.38 -21.58
CA GLY A 532 -16.46 1.96 -22.49
C GLY A 532 -15.23 2.88 -22.58
N ASN A 533 -14.64 2.92 -23.78
CA ASN A 533 -13.33 3.54 -24.04
C ASN A 533 -13.46 4.92 -24.71
N VAL A 534 -14.24 5.84 -24.12
CA VAL A 534 -14.42 7.20 -24.65
C VAL A 534 -14.34 8.23 -23.53
N ASP A 535 -13.46 9.21 -23.67
CA ASP A 535 -13.44 10.37 -22.76
C ASP A 535 -14.45 11.42 -23.27
N LEU A 536 -15.49 11.70 -22.49
CA LEU A 536 -16.50 12.73 -22.81
C LEU A 536 -16.22 14.01 -22.02
N PHE A 537 -16.07 15.12 -22.74
CA PHE A 537 -15.79 16.44 -22.18
C PHE A 537 -16.88 17.45 -22.55
N GLN A 538 -17.17 18.35 -21.61
CA GLN A 538 -17.98 19.54 -21.85
C GLN A 538 -17.04 20.70 -22.20
N GLY A 539 -17.00 21.08 -23.47
CA GLY A 539 -15.99 22.02 -23.98
C GLY A 539 -14.64 21.35 -24.29
N SER A 540 -13.73 22.10 -24.92
CA SER A 540 -12.40 21.61 -25.29
C SER A 540 -11.55 21.34 -24.04
N PRO A 541 -11.08 20.09 -23.80
CA PRO A 541 -10.11 19.86 -22.76
C PRO A 541 -8.75 20.47 -23.13
N LYS A 542 -7.97 20.80 -22.11
CA LYS A 542 -6.55 21.14 -22.23
C LYS A 542 -5.75 19.86 -22.42
N VAL A 543 -4.77 19.91 -23.31
CA VAL A 543 -3.78 18.84 -23.49
C VAL A 543 -2.51 19.24 -22.76
N ALA A 544 -1.96 18.36 -21.92
CA ALA A 544 -0.70 18.63 -21.25
C ALA A 544 0.44 18.87 -22.28
N PRO A 545 1.48 19.64 -21.91
CA PRO A 545 2.60 19.92 -22.82
C PRO A 545 3.23 18.63 -23.37
N LEU A 546 3.30 18.55 -24.70
CA LEU A 546 3.93 17.44 -25.39
C LEU A 546 5.45 17.61 -25.39
N ARG A 547 6.19 16.52 -25.13
CA ARG A 547 7.66 16.55 -25.16
C ARG A 547 8.22 16.78 -26.58
N SER A 548 7.59 16.15 -27.56
CA SER A 548 7.90 16.23 -29.00
C SER A 548 6.65 15.86 -29.81
N GLY A 549 6.70 15.94 -31.14
CA GLY A 549 5.60 15.53 -32.01
C GLY A 549 4.45 16.55 -32.10
N ARG A 550 3.34 16.13 -32.71
CA ARG A 550 2.15 16.94 -32.97
C ARG A 550 0.87 16.19 -32.63
N LEU A 551 -0.17 16.94 -32.31
CA LEU A 551 -1.52 16.39 -32.20
C LEU A 551 -2.15 16.25 -33.58
N VAL A 552 -2.82 15.12 -33.76
CA VAL A 552 -3.60 14.80 -34.95
C VAL A 552 -4.96 14.27 -34.54
N CYS A 553 -5.98 14.47 -35.37
CA CYS A 553 -7.29 13.86 -35.19
C CYS A 553 -7.75 13.17 -36.47
N ARG A 554 -8.68 12.23 -36.32
CA ARG A 554 -9.40 11.62 -37.46
C ARG A 554 -10.80 11.17 -37.04
N ALA A 555 -11.71 11.15 -38.00
CA ALA A 555 -13.03 10.56 -37.78
C ALA A 555 -12.91 9.06 -37.47
N MET A 556 -13.79 8.57 -36.60
CA MET A 556 -13.83 7.16 -36.21
C MET A 556 -13.92 6.24 -37.44
N GLY A 557 -13.09 5.20 -37.48
CA GLY A 557 -13.09 4.22 -38.59
C GLY A 557 -12.39 4.68 -39.87
N THR A 558 -11.88 5.92 -39.92
CA THR A 558 -11.06 6.40 -41.04
C THR A 558 -9.58 6.15 -40.80
N ARG A 559 -8.75 6.16 -41.86
CA ARG A 559 -7.28 5.97 -41.76
C ARG A 559 -6.49 7.28 -41.73
N ALA A 560 -7.02 8.34 -42.35
CA ALA A 560 -6.27 9.57 -42.60
C ALA A 560 -6.25 10.50 -41.37
N TRP A 561 -5.05 10.77 -40.85
CA TRP A 561 -4.83 11.73 -39.77
C TRP A 561 -4.71 13.15 -40.31
N GLN A 562 -5.37 14.10 -39.63
CA GLN A 562 -5.29 15.52 -39.92
C GLN A 562 -4.69 16.28 -38.73
N PRO A 563 -3.91 17.36 -38.94
CA PRO A 563 -3.44 18.21 -37.84
C PRO A 563 -4.62 18.75 -37.03
N VAL A 564 -4.55 18.63 -35.69
CA VAL A 564 -5.59 19.19 -34.83
C VAL A 564 -5.43 20.70 -34.75
N ARG A 565 -6.55 21.43 -34.72
CA ARG A 565 -6.58 22.85 -34.37
C ARG A 565 -6.95 22.98 -32.89
N MET A 566 -6.36 23.96 -32.22
CA MET A 566 -6.72 24.32 -30.85
C MET A 566 -7.65 25.56 -30.88
N PRO A 567 -8.68 25.64 -30.02
CA PRO A 567 -9.15 24.59 -29.10
C PRO A 567 -9.63 23.33 -29.83
N LEU A 568 -9.62 22.18 -29.15
CA LEU A 568 -10.03 20.91 -29.75
C LEU A 568 -11.46 21.01 -30.27
N PRO A 569 -11.74 20.49 -31.48
CA PRO A 569 -13.06 20.64 -32.09
C PRO A 569 -14.11 19.85 -31.31
N VAL A 570 -15.34 20.37 -31.33
CA VAL A 570 -16.55 19.64 -30.95
C VAL A 570 -16.73 18.47 -31.92
N GLY A 571 -17.02 17.28 -31.40
CA GLY A 571 -17.09 16.07 -32.23
C GLY A 571 -16.80 14.79 -31.44
N HIS A 572 -16.93 13.65 -32.11
CA HIS A 572 -16.57 12.33 -31.58
C HIS A 572 -15.56 11.64 -32.51
N TYR A 573 -14.29 11.60 -32.09
CA TYR A 573 -13.16 11.27 -32.95
C TYR A 573 -12.01 10.63 -32.19
N GLU A 574 -11.02 10.14 -32.92
CA GLU A 574 -9.75 9.71 -32.34
C GLU A 574 -8.77 10.88 -32.31
N LEU A 575 -8.18 11.12 -31.15
CA LEU A 575 -7.08 12.05 -30.93
C LEU A 575 -5.78 11.24 -30.82
N GLY A 576 -4.85 11.51 -31.74
CA GLY A 576 -3.53 10.89 -31.77
C GLY A 576 -2.44 11.90 -31.41
N TRP A 577 -1.41 11.41 -30.75
CA TRP A 577 -0.14 12.11 -30.59
C TRP A 577 0.89 11.41 -31.46
N GLN A 578 1.40 12.11 -32.47
CA GLN A 578 2.26 11.51 -33.48
C GLN A 578 3.59 12.23 -33.58
N ASP A 579 4.68 11.48 -33.64
CA ASP A 579 6.01 11.97 -33.98
C ASP A 579 6.44 11.35 -35.31
N GLN A 580 6.61 12.20 -36.34
CA GLN A 580 6.80 11.78 -37.73
C GLN A 580 5.71 10.81 -38.23
N ARG A 581 6.00 9.50 -38.29
CA ARG A 581 5.07 8.42 -38.68
C ARG A 581 4.71 7.49 -37.51
N ILE A 582 5.29 7.71 -36.33
CA ILE A 582 5.08 6.87 -35.15
C ILE A 582 3.97 7.48 -34.31
N MET A 583 2.93 6.69 -34.04
CA MET A 583 1.88 7.00 -33.10
C MET A 583 2.42 6.79 -31.68
N LEU A 584 2.52 7.87 -30.91
CA LEU A 584 3.01 7.83 -29.54
C LEU A 584 1.91 7.39 -28.57
N ASP A 585 0.72 7.97 -28.68
CA ASP A 585 -0.47 7.56 -27.92
C ASP A 585 -1.74 7.93 -28.70
N ARG A 586 -2.84 7.23 -28.43
CA ARG A 586 -4.15 7.45 -29.06
C ARG A 586 -5.28 7.37 -28.03
N ARG A 587 -6.22 8.31 -28.11
CA ARG A 587 -7.44 8.35 -27.30
C ARG A 587 -8.66 8.48 -28.19
N ARG A 588 -9.76 7.83 -27.82
CA ARG A 588 -11.08 8.13 -28.38
C ARG A 588 -11.75 9.14 -27.46
N ILE A 589 -12.15 10.28 -28.03
CA ILE A 589 -12.71 11.40 -27.28
C ILE A 589 -14.01 11.89 -27.90
N ALA A 590 -14.89 12.41 -27.07
CA ALA A 590 -16.09 13.12 -27.45
C ALA A 590 -16.09 14.49 -26.77
N VAL A 591 -16.28 15.55 -27.53
CA VAL A 591 -16.28 16.93 -27.06
C VAL A 591 -17.63 17.54 -27.40
N LEU A 592 -18.36 17.97 -26.38
CA LEU A 592 -19.58 18.76 -26.51
C LEU A 592 -19.25 20.26 -26.49
N PRO A 593 -20.13 21.14 -27.00
CA PRO A 593 -20.02 22.57 -26.79
C PRO A 593 -19.93 22.89 -25.29
N ALA A 594 -19.16 23.91 -24.92
CA ALA A 594 -19.06 24.33 -23.51
C ALA A 594 -20.42 24.74 -22.92
N SER A 595 -21.35 25.21 -23.78
CA SER A 595 -22.72 25.57 -23.43
C SER A 595 -23.69 24.39 -23.33
N ALA A 596 -23.28 23.16 -23.69
CA ALA A 596 -24.17 22.01 -23.73
C ALA A 596 -24.58 21.59 -22.31
N THR A 597 -25.86 21.81 -22.00
CA THR A 597 -26.40 21.57 -20.67
C THR A 597 -27.72 20.81 -20.77
N LEU A 598 -27.85 19.76 -19.97
CA LEU A 598 -29.10 19.07 -19.71
C LEU A 598 -29.56 19.45 -18.30
N SER A 599 -30.56 20.32 -18.21
CA SER A 599 -31.15 20.69 -16.93
C SER A 599 -32.32 19.77 -16.61
N ARG A 600 -32.50 19.47 -15.32
CA ARG A 600 -33.53 18.56 -14.81
C ARG A 600 -34.38 19.27 -13.77
N SER A 601 -35.70 19.10 -13.85
CA SER A 601 -36.66 19.54 -12.84
C SER A 601 -37.74 18.47 -12.60
N GLY A 602 -38.46 18.55 -11.48
CA GLY A 602 -39.47 17.55 -11.11
C GLY A 602 -38.88 16.21 -10.64
N ARG A 603 -39.76 15.27 -10.28
CA ARG A 603 -39.44 13.91 -9.84
C ARG A 603 -40.46 12.92 -10.38
N GLY A 604 -40.04 11.66 -10.57
CA GLY A 604 -40.91 10.58 -11.05
C GLY A 604 -41.67 10.95 -12.33
N ASN A 605 -42.99 10.85 -12.29
CA ASN A 605 -43.86 11.16 -13.44
C ASN A 605 -43.90 12.65 -13.82
N ASP A 606 -43.44 13.54 -12.95
CA ASP A 606 -43.35 14.99 -13.22
C ASP A 606 -41.96 15.42 -13.70
N ALA A 607 -41.03 14.48 -13.85
CA ALA A 607 -39.67 14.77 -14.29
C ALA A 607 -39.66 15.39 -15.69
N ARG A 608 -38.94 16.51 -15.82
CA ARG A 608 -38.71 17.23 -17.07
C ARG A 608 -37.23 17.49 -17.27
N TYR A 609 -36.79 17.33 -18.51
CA TYR A 609 -35.44 17.63 -18.96
C TYR A 609 -35.51 18.73 -20.00
N SER A 610 -34.64 19.73 -19.88
CA SER A 610 -34.50 20.79 -20.89
C SER A 610 -33.06 20.82 -21.39
N LEU A 611 -32.93 20.69 -22.70
CA LEU A 611 -31.67 20.63 -23.43
C LEU A 611 -31.36 22.05 -23.92
N SER A 612 -30.15 22.53 -23.67
CA SER A 612 -29.71 23.81 -24.21
C SER A 612 -28.23 23.80 -24.61
N GLY A 613 -27.87 24.59 -25.63
CA GLY A 613 -26.48 24.79 -26.03
C GLY A 613 -25.79 23.61 -26.72
N PHE A 614 -26.53 22.61 -27.23
CA PHE A 614 -26.00 21.45 -27.96
C PHE A 614 -25.61 21.75 -29.43
N GLY A 615 -26.11 22.85 -30.01
CA GLY A 615 -25.82 23.20 -31.41
C GLY A 615 -26.44 22.18 -32.37
N GLU A 616 -25.63 21.63 -33.29
CA GLU A 616 -26.04 20.61 -34.26
C GLU A 616 -26.00 19.18 -33.69
N ILE A 617 -25.62 19.01 -32.42
CA ILE A 617 -25.54 17.70 -31.78
C ILE A 617 -26.93 17.28 -31.31
N GLY A 618 -27.39 16.15 -31.80
CA GLY A 618 -28.59 15.49 -31.32
C GLY A 618 -28.32 14.81 -29.97
N LEU A 619 -29.26 14.93 -29.05
CA LEU A 619 -29.35 14.04 -27.89
C LEU A 619 -30.75 13.45 -27.91
N THR A 620 -30.85 12.13 -28.02
CA THR A 620 -32.13 11.42 -28.13
C THR A 620 -32.22 10.30 -27.10
N PRO A 621 -33.31 10.20 -26.33
CA PRO A 621 -33.50 9.09 -25.40
C PRO A 621 -33.67 7.77 -26.18
N ALA A 622 -33.24 6.65 -25.61
CA ALA A 622 -33.51 5.33 -26.18
C ALA A 622 -35.02 5.03 -26.19
N ASP A 623 -35.45 4.10 -27.04
CA ASP A 623 -36.88 3.78 -27.22
C ASP A 623 -37.55 3.32 -25.92
N ASP A 624 -36.81 2.56 -25.11
CA ASP A 624 -37.20 2.02 -23.81
C ASP A 624 -37.05 3.02 -22.64
N ALA A 625 -36.51 4.22 -22.90
CA ALA A 625 -36.31 5.23 -21.86
C ALA A 625 -37.64 5.65 -21.20
N PRO A 626 -37.64 6.02 -19.90
CA PRO A 626 -38.82 6.45 -19.17
C PRO A 626 -39.29 7.86 -19.54
N VAL A 627 -38.71 8.47 -20.56
CA VAL A 627 -39.03 9.83 -21.03
C VAL A 627 -39.46 9.82 -22.49
N ARG A 628 -40.23 10.84 -22.89
CA ARG A 628 -40.63 11.12 -24.27
C ARG A 628 -40.27 12.56 -24.63
N THR A 629 -39.99 12.81 -25.90
CA THR A 629 -39.74 14.15 -26.46
C THR A 629 -41.07 14.91 -26.63
N VAL A 630 -41.15 16.19 -26.20
CA VAL A 630 -42.42 16.96 -26.22
C VAL A 630 -42.32 18.31 -26.97
N GLU A 631 -41.13 18.92 -27.07
CA GLU A 631 -40.94 20.25 -27.71
C GLU A 631 -39.88 20.20 -28.81
N ALA A 632 -40.23 19.70 -30.00
CA ALA A 632 -39.32 19.59 -31.17
C ALA A 632 -37.93 18.98 -30.85
N GLY A 633 -37.84 18.13 -29.80
CA GLY A 633 -36.59 17.49 -29.35
C GLY A 633 -35.83 18.21 -28.22
N ASN A 634 -36.15 19.48 -27.92
CA ASN A 634 -35.40 20.29 -26.93
C ASN A 634 -35.85 20.11 -25.48
N ALA A 635 -36.96 19.40 -25.26
CA ALA A 635 -37.43 19.05 -23.92
C ALA A 635 -37.97 17.62 -23.89
N TRP A 636 -37.69 16.92 -22.79
CA TRP A 636 -38.22 15.60 -22.50
C TRP A 636 -39.09 15.63 -21.24
N GLN A 637 -40.10 14.77 -21.22
CA GLN A 637 -41.00 14.59 -20.09
C GLN A 637 -41.11 13.10 -19.76
N ALA A 638 -41.22 12.76 -18.49
CA ALA A 638 -41.51 11.39 -18.06
C ALA A 638 -42.77 10.83 -18.75
N LYS A 639 -42.71 9.56 -19.15
CA LYS A 639 -43.84 8.77 -19.65
C LYS A 639 -44.71 8.37 -18.45
N ALA A 640 -46.03 8.52 -18.58
CA ALA A 640 -46.96 8.08 -17.55
C ALA A 640 -46.94 6.55 -17.41
N GLY A 641 -46.87 6.05 -16.17
CA GLY A 641 -46.98 4.61 -15.87
C GLY A 641 -45.72 3.78 -16.14
N VAL A 642 -44.57 4.41 -16.43
CA VAL A 642 -43.31 3.69 -16.58
C VAL A 642 -42.71 3.36 -15.21
N THR A 643 -42.23 2.12 -15.07
CA THR A 643 -41.55 1.59 -13.89
C THR A 643 -40.36 2.49 -13.50
N GLN A 644 -40.13 2.65 -12.20
CA GLN A 644 -39.10 3.52 -11.62
C GLN A 644 -37.68 3.08 -12.00
N ALA A 645 -37.18 3.47 -13.18
CA ALA A 645 -35.77 3.35 -13.51
C ALA A 645 -34.99 4.49 -12.84
N HIS A 646 -33.80 4.24 -12.30
CA HIS A 646 -32.98 5.29 -11.66
C HIS A 646 -32.03 5.99 -12.66
N CYS A 647 -31.81 5.36 -13.81
CA CYS A 647 -31.11 5.94 -14.97
C CYS A 647 -31.71 5.34 -16.25
N PHE A 648 -31.39 5.95 -17.39
CA PHE A 648 -31.80 5.44 -18.70
C PHE A 648 -30.77 5.77 -19.78
N SER A 649 -30.78 4.98 -20.84
CA SER A 649 -29.89 5.17 -21.98
C SER A 649 -30.40 6.30 -22.90
N ALA A 650 -29.48 7.12 -23.38
CA ALA A 650 -29.68 8.09 -24.43
C ALA A 650 -28.51 8.03 -25.42
N ARG A 651 -28.69 8.64 -26.59
CA ARG A 651 -27.71 8.63 -27.67
C ARG A 651 -27.35 10.05 -28.04
N LEU A 652 -26.05 10.35 -28.02
CA LEU A 652 -25.46 11.56 -28.59
C LEU A 652 -25.13 11.33 -30.06
N GLU A 653 -25.56 12.24 -30.92
CA GLU A 653 -25.40 12.16 -32.37
C GLU A 653 -24.74 13.44 -32.88
N TRP A 654 -23.57 13.30 -33.50
CA TRP A 654 -22.91 14.40 -34.20
C TRP A 654 -23.14 14.23 -35.71
N PRO A 655 -23.25 15.32 -36.49
CA PRO A 655 -23.51 15.23 -37.93
C PRO A 655 -22.55 14.31 -38.70
N ASP A 656 -21.26 14.33 -38.35
CA ASP A 656 -20.19 13.62 -39.07
C ASP A 656 -19.47 12.58 -38.20
N SER A 657 -20.11 12.05 -37.16
CA SER A 657 -19.46 11.07 -36.27
C SER A 657 -20.42 9.99 -35.78
N PRO A 658 -19.94 8.78 -35.47
CA PRO A 658 -20.80 7.73 -34.96
C PRO A 658 -21.43 8.17 -33.63
N PRO A 659 -22.64 7.67 -33.34
CA PRO A 659 -23.30 7.98 -32.09
C PRO A 659 -22.50 7.48 -30.88
N LEU A 660 -22.74 8.12 -29.74
CA LEU A 660 -22.23 7.69 -28.44
C LEU A 660 -23.40 7.46 -27.50
N ASP A 661 -23.55 6.23 -27.01
CA ASP A 661 -24.56 5.93 -26.00
C ASP A 661 -24.07 6.40 -24.62
N VAL A 662 -24.97 7.05 -23.88
CA VAL A 662 -24.73 7.63 -22.56
C VAL A 662 -25.85 7.24 -21.61
N SER A 663 -25.52 7.06 -20.33
CA SER A 663 -26.51 6.85 -19.26
C SER A 663 -26.84 8.17 -18.60
N ILE A 664 -28.13 8.49 -18.49
CA ILE A 664 -28.64 9.72 -17.88
C ILE A 664 -29.41 9.38 -16.60
N PRO A 665 -29.12 10.04 -15.46
CA PRO A 665 -29.86 9.83 -14.22
C PRO A 665 -31.34 10.23 -14.34
N PHE A 666 -32.21 9.37 -13.82
CA PHE A 666 -33.64 9.62 -13.67
C PHE A 666 -33.99 9.92 -12.21
N PRO A 667 -34.73 11.00 -11.91
CA PRO A 667 -35.07 11.37 -10.52
C PRO A 667 -36.23 10.50 -10.04
N CYS A 668 -35.95 9.22 -9.78
CA CYS A 668 -36.91 8.28 -9.22
C CYS A 668 -37.21 8.60 -7.75
N ALA A 669 -38.26 7.99 -7.22
CA ALA A 669 -38.48 7.92 -5.78
C ALA A 669 -37.44 7.00 -5.13
N ALA A 670 -37.36 7.06 -3.80
CA ALA A 670 -36.46 6.21 -3.03
C ALA A 670 -36.72 4.73 -3.37
N SER A 671 -35.68 4.03 -3.81
CA SER A 671 -35.81 2.63 -4.23
C SER A 671 -34.47 1.90 -4.17
N VAL A 672 -34.51 0.58 -4.32
CA VAL A 672 -33.33 -0.24 -4.61
C VAL A 672 -33.37 -0.60 -6.09
N ALA A 673 -32.25 -0.43 -6.79
CA ALA A 673 -32.12 -0.74 -8.20
C ALA A 673 -30.79 -1.44 -8.50
N ARG A 674 -30.73 -2.17 -9.61
CA ARG A 674 -29.45 -2.55 -10.22
C ARG A 674 -28.82 -1.33 -10.86
N TRP A 675 -27.50 -1.38 -11.01
CA TRP A 675 -26.72 -0.32 -11.64
C TRP A 675 -27.07 0.03 -13.10
N ASP A 676 -27.77 -0.86 -13.82
CA ASP A 676 -28.22 -0.61 -15.19
C ASP A 676 -29.50 0.22 -15.29
N GLY A 677 -30.10 0.58 -14.15
CA GLY A 677 -31.37 1.29 -14.10
C GLY A 677 -32.47 0.47 -13.46
N THR A 678 -32.38 -0.86 -13.52
CA THR A 678 -33.49 -1.79 -13.27
C THR A 678 -33.93 -1.78 -11.80
N PRO A 679 -35.17 -1.39 -11.46
CA PRO A 679 -35.64 -1.41 -10.07
C PRO A 679 -35.79 -2.82 -9.53
N ILE A 680 -35.53 -2.97 -8.23
CA ILE A 680 -35.86 -4.15 -7.44
C ILE A 680 -37.19 -3.91 -6.74
N ALA A 681 -38.17 -4.77 -7.01
CA ALA A 681 -39.47 -4.67 -6.40
C ALA A 681 -39.39 -4.69 -4.86
N PRO A 682 -40.18 -3.88 -4.15
CA PRO A 682 -40.30 -3.99 -2.70
C PRO A 682 -40.70 -5.40 -2.28
N ARG A 683 -40.28 -5.79 -1.07
CA ARG A 683 -40.46 -7.11 -0.44
C ARG A 683 -39.71 -8.26 -1.11
N THR A 684 -38.74 -7.94 -1.98
CA THR A 684 -37.85 -8.95 -2.55
C THR A 684 -36.88 -9.46 -1.49
N ASP A 685 -36.70 -10.78 -1.46
CA ASP A 685 -35.65 -11.46 -0.68
C ASP A 685 -34.33 -11.41 -1.46
N LEU A 686 -33.35 -10.74 -0.89
CA LEU A 686 -31.99 -10.54 -1.37
C LEU A 686 -31.00 -11.31 -0.49
N THR A 687 -29.79 -11.50 -0.98
CA THR A 687 -28.65 -12.04 -0.24
C THR A 687 -27.52 -11.01 -0.14
N LEU A 688 -26.56 -11.29 0.74
CA LEU A 688 -25.32 -10.51 0.82
C LEU A 688 -24.57 -10.45 -0.53
N ALA A 689 -24.66 -11.51 -1.35
CA ALA A 689 -24.06 -11.53 -2.67
C ALA A 689 -24.76 -10.57 -3.65
N ASP A 690 -26.10 -10.49 -3.59
CA ASP A 690 -26.88 -9.61 -4.47
C ASP A 690 -26.54 -8.13 -4.22
N MET A 691 -26.20 -7.74 -3.00
CA MET A 691 -25.88 -6.35 -2.64
C MET A 691 -24.74 -5.75 -3.49
N ARG A 692 -23.86 -6.58 -4.04
CA ARG A 692 -22.76 -6.15 -4.93
C ARG A 692 -23.25 -5.39 -6.16
N ASP A 693 -24.38 -5.82 -6.71
CA ASP A 693 -24.93 -5.32 -7.96
C ASP A 693 -26.10 -4.36 -7.76
N LEU A 694 -26.30 -3.91 -6.52
CA LEU A 694 -27.44 -3.07 -6.13
C LEU A 694 -27.02 -1.70 -5.60
N LEU A 695 -27.90 -0.74 -5.83
CA LEU A 695 -27.85 0.63 -5.38
C LEU A 695 -29.13 0.93 -4.60
N ALA A 696 -29.00 1.58 -3.45
CA ALA A 696 -30.06 2.42 -2.90
C ALA A 696 -30.01 3.77 -3.63
N VAL A 697 -31.14 4.24 -4.13
CA VAL A 697 -31.22 5.44 -4.97
C VAL A 697 -32.35 6.38 -4.52
N ASP A 698 -32.14 7.69 -4.61
CA ASP A 698 -33.14 8.74 -4.42
C ASP A 698 -32.81 9.99 -5.28
N ALA A 699 -33.74 10.92 -5.39
CA ALA A 699 -33.51 12.19 -6.09
C ALA A 699 -32.64 13.20 -5.31
N GLY A 700 -32.34 12.97 -4.03
CA GLY A 700 -31.48 13.81 -3.19
C GLY A 700 -31.00 13.10 -1.92
N ARG A 701 -30.96 13.84 -0.81
CA ARG A 701 -30.54 13.30 0.49
C ARG A 701 -31.60 12.34 1.04
N MET A 702 -31.16 11.14 1.41
CA MET A 702 -31.99 10.07 1.92
C MET A 702 -31.24 9.27 3.00
N GLU A 703 -31.98 8.50 3.78
CA GLU A 703 -31.44 7.54 4.75
C GLU A 703 -31.97 6.15 4.43
N LEU A 704 -31.05 5.19 4.33
CA LEU A 704 -31.35 3.77 4.29
C LEU A 704 -31.23 3.21 5.71
N VAL A 705 -32.25 2.51 6.17
CA VAL A 705 -32.28 1.89 7.50
C VAL A 705 -32.30 0.38 7.37
N GLY A 706 -31.43 -0.29 8.11
CA GLY A 706 -31.37 -1.74 8.22
C GLY A 706 -31.78 -2.19 9.61
N GLU A 707 -32.94 -2.84 9.71
CA GLU A 707 -33.45 -3.39 10.97
C GLU A 707 -33.24 -4.91 11.01
N LEU A 708 -32.61 -5.43 12.06
CA LEU A 708 -32.51 -6.86 12.26
C LEU A 708 -33.89 -7.45 12.60
N ARG A 709 -34.27 -8.51 11.90
CA ARG A 709 -35.49 -9.29 12.15
C ARG A 709 -35.10 -10.74 12.38
N ASP A 710 -35.08 -11.15 13.65
CA ASP A 710 -34.84 -12.53 14.05
C ASP A 710 -36.17 -13.24 14.39
N PRO A 711 -36.53 -14.33 13.68
CA PRO A 711 -37.70 -15.13 14.01
C PRO A 711 -37.68 -15.71 15.43
N GLN A 712 -36.50 -16.01 15.97
CA GLN A 712 -36.32 -16.61 17.29
C GLN A 712 -36.30 -15.57 18.41
N ASN A 713 -35.92 -14.32 18.11
CA ASN A 713 -35.90 -13.21 19.05
C ASN A 713 -36.63 -11.98 18.49
N ARG A 714 -37.96 -11.93 18.70
CA ARG A 714 -38.81 -10.83 18.24
C ARG A 714 -38.50 -9.46 18.87
N HIS A 715 -37.65 -9.40 19.90
CA HIS A 715 -37.24 -8.16 20.58
C HIS A 715 -35.82 -7.70 20.19
N ALA A 716 -35.18 -8.35 19.21
CA ALA A 716 -33.93 -7.83 18.64
C ALA A 716 -34.21 -6.47 17.99
N ASN A 717 -33.76 -5.40 18.64
CA ASN A 717 -33.97 -4.00 18.21
C ASN A 717 -32.67 -3.40 17.66
N GLU A 718 -31.83 -4.20 17.00
CA GLU A 718 -30.64 -3.68 16.36
C GLU A 718 -30.99 -3.02 15.03
N GLU A 719 -30.58 -1.78 14.89
CA GLU A 719 -30.84 -0.94 13.72
C GLU A 719 -29.55 -0.21 13.33
N LEU A 720 -29.31 -0.14 12.03
CA LEU A 720 -28.26 0.68 11.44
C LEU A 720 -28.88 1.66 10.44
N CYS A 721 -28.34 2.87 10.37
CA CYS A 721 -28.78 3.90 9.43
C CYS A 721 -27.59 4.39 8.60
N TRP A 722 -27.79 4.51 7.28
CA TRP A 722 -26.80 4.98 6.33
C TRP A 722 -27.36 6.17 5.55
N PRO A 723 -26.90 7.41 5.83
CA PRO A 723 -27.26 8.57 5.04
C PRO A 723 -26.54 8.55 3.68
N PHE A 724 -27.25 8.95 2.63
CA PHE A 724 -26.69 9.08 1.29
C PHE A 724 -27.29 10.25 0.51
N ASP A 725 -26.57 10.72 -0.51
CA ASP A 725 -27.06 11.70 -1.47
C ASP A 725 -27.13 11.03 -2.84
N ARG A 726 -28.36 10.90 -3.35
CA ARG A 726 -28.74 10.29 -4.63
C ARG A 726 -28.48 8.80 -4.77
N GLU A 727 -27.28 8.31 -4.45
CA GLU A 727 -26.91 6.91 -4.64
C GLU A 727 -26.07 6.39 -3.48
N LEU A 728 -26.36 5.15 -3.07
CA LEU A 728 -25.57 4.36 -2.12
C LEU A 728 -25.42 2.94 -2.69
N PRO A 729 -24.23 2.57 -3.17
CA PRO A 729 -23.96 1.18 -3.50
C PRO A 729 -24.14 0.29 -2.26
N LEU A 730 -25.03 -0.71 -2.35
CA LEU A 730 -25.29 -1.59 -1.21
C LEU A 730 -24.06 -2.42 -0.82
N ALA A 731 -23.17 -2.68 -1.78
CA ALA A 731 -21.88 -3.31 -1.51
C ALA A 731 -21.04 -2.53 -0.47
N ALA A 732 -21.21 -1.21 -0.36
CA ALA A 732 -20.49 -0.39 0.63
C ALA A 732 -20.90 -0.68 2.08
N ILE A 733 -22.11 -1.22 2.29
CA ILE A 733 -22.68 -1.52 3.62
C ILE A 733 -22.88 -3.03 3.83
N ALA A 734 -22.42 -3.87 2.89
CA ALA A 734 -22.62 -5.32 2.96
C ALA A 734 -21.94 -5.94 4.18
N ASP A 735 -20.76 -5.45 4.56
CA ASP A 735 -20.04 -5.91 5.76
C ASP A 735 -20.82 -5.56 7.06
N ASP A 736 -21.43 -4.37 7.11
CA ASP A 736 -22.28 -3.95 8.24
C ASP A 736 -23.54 -4.83 8.35
N VAL A 737 -24.23 -5.06 7.23
CA VAL A 737 -25.41 -5.93 7.15
C VAL A 737 -25.05 -7.38 7.49
N ALA A 738 -23.89 -7.87 7.05
CA ALA A 738 -23.40 -9.19 7.40
C ALA A 738 -23.13 -9.30 8.91
N SER A 739 -22.60 -8.25 9.55
CA SER A 739 -22.38 -8.23 11.00
C SER A 739 -23.70 -8.40 11.77
N LEU A 740 -24.76 -7.69 11.38
CA LEU A 740 -26.09 -7.84 11.98
C LEU A 740 -26.63 -9.28 11.81
N LEU A 741 -26.48 -9.86 10.61
CA LEU A 741 -26.95 -11.23 10.34
C LEU A 741 -26.15 -12.28 11.12
N ASN A 742 -24.84 -12.10 11.27
CA ASN A 742 -23.95 -13.07 11.91
C ASN A 742 -24.17 -13.18 13.43
N MET A 743 -24.67 -12.13 14.07
CA MET A 743 -25.00 -12.12 15.50
C MET A 743 -26.36 -12.78 15.82
N ALA A 744 -27.16 -13.06 14.80
CA ALA A 744 -28.53 -13.52 14.95
C ALA A 744 -28.70 -14.98 14.48
N SER A 745 -29.91 -15.52 14.57
CA SER A 745 -30.18 -16.86 14.03
C SER A 745 -29.94 -16.92 12.52
N ILE A 746 -29.57 -18.09 11.99
CA ILE A 746 -29.37 -18.31 10.53
C ILE A 746 -30.63 -18.05 9.66
N ASP A 747 -31.78 -17.87 10.29
CA ASP A 747 -33.07 -17.53 9.68
C ASP A 747 -33.37 -16.03 9.71
N SER A 748 -32.47 -15.25 10.30
CA SER A 748 -32.63 -13.81 10.43
C SER A 748 -32.54 -13.11 9.09
N SER A 749 -33.19 -11.94 9.02
CA SER A 749 -33.11 -11.06 7.88
C SER A 749 -32.87 -9.63 8.34
N VAL A 750 -32.14 -8.85 7.56
CA VAL A 750 -32.08 -7.40 7.73
C VAL A 750 -33.12 -6.79 6.80
N ARG A 751 -34.10 -6.11 7.38
CA ARG A 751 -35.09 -5.33 6.64
C ARG A 751 -34.48 -3.99 6.29
N LEU A 752 -34.16 -3.80 5.00
CA LEU A 752 -33.73 -2.52 4.45
C LEU A 752 -34.96 -1.69 4.11
N GLY A 753 -35.11 -0.50 4.69
CA GLY A 753 -36.18 0.45 4.41
C GLY A 753 -35.62 1.86 4.16
N MET A 754 -36.43 2.72 3.53
CA MET A 754 -36.09 4.11 3.28
C MET A 754 -36.88 5.02 4.23
N HIS A 755 -36.28 6.10 4.73
CA HIS A 755 -36.96 7.12 5.51
C HIS A 755 -37.66 8.17 4.63
N ASP A 756 -38.50 7.73 3.70
CA ASP A 756 -39.26 8.60 2.78
C ASP A 756 -40.75 8.72 3.16
N GLY A 757 -41.17 8.08 4.25
CA GLY A 757 -42.57 8.00 4.68
C GLY A 757 -43.40 6.96 3.92
N ILE A 758 -42.78 6.19 3.03
CA ILE A 758 -43.39 5.08 2.29
C ILE A 758 -42.87 3.77 2.89
N GLU A 759 -43.74 2.80 3.19
CA GLU A 759 -43.33 1.50 3.72
C GLU A 759 -42.77 0.55 2.62
N ALA A 760 -41.83 1.03 1.81
CA ALA A 760 -41.05 0.19 0.91
C ALA A 760 -39.87 -0.43 1.67
N TYR A 761 -39.73 -1.75 1.59
CA TYR A 761 -38.63 -2.47 2.24
C TYR A 761 -38.16 -3.67 1.43
N TRP A 762 -36.93 -4.10 1.66
CA TRP A 762 -36.30 -5.29 1.08
C TRP A 762 -35.71 -6.15 2.20
N HIS A 763 -35.62 -7.46 2.02
CA HIS A 763 -35.06 -8.34 3.04
C HIS A 763 -33.72 -8.88 2.57
N VAL A 764 -32.65 -8.62 3.31
CA VAL A 764 -31.37 -9.29 3.09
C VAL A 764 -31.28 -10.49 4.02
N ARG A 765 -31.07 -11.68 3.46
CA ARG A 765 -30.90 -12.94 4.19
C ARG A 765 -29.55 -13.57 3.90
N GLN A 766 -29.17 -14.50 4.76
CA GLN A 766 -27.92 -15.24 4.63
C GLN A 766 -27.94 -16.24 3.46
N PHE A 767 -29.09 -16.83 3.16
CA PHE A 767 -29.24 -17.86 2.14
C PHE A 767 -30.41 -17.57 1.20
N ALA A 768 -30.18 -17.70 -0.11
CA ALA A 768 -31.22 -17.58 -1.14
C ALA A 768 -32.00 -18.89 -1.38
N VAL A 769 -31.39 -20.03 -1.03
CA VAL A 769 -31.85 -21.38 -1.39
C VAL A 769 -32.07 -22.21 -0.12
N THR A 770 -33.05 -23.12 -0.17
CA THR A 770 -33.30 -24.13 0.85
C THR A 770 -33.29 -25.52 0.21
N LEU A 771 -32.86 -26.54 0.95
CA LEU A 771 -32.99 -27.94 0.52
C LEU A 771 -34.30 -28.54 1.04
N ASN A 772 -35.14 -29.00 0.13
CA ASN A 772 -36.44 -29.62 0.42
C ASN A 772 -36.36 -31.14 0.20
N PRO A 773 -36.96 -31.96 1.09
CA PRO A 773 -36.96 -33.40 0.94
C PRO A 773 -37.96 -33.79 -0.15
N GLU A 774 -37.51 -34.62 -1.09
CA GLU A 774 -38.34 -35.14 -2.19
C GLU A 774 -37.84 -36.53 -2.58
N ASN A 775 -38.75 -37.52 -2.66
CA ASN A 775 -38.47 -38.91 -3.05
C ASN A 775 -37.21 -39.52 -2.39
N GLY A 776 -37.04 -39.30 -1.07
CA GLY A 776 -35.90 -39.82 -0.29
C GLY A 776 -34.59 -39.03 -0.40
N GLY A 777 -34.51 -38.05 -1.31
CA GLY A 777 -33.36 -37.16 -1.47
C GLY A 777 -33.71 -35.69 -1.23
N PHE A 778 -32.84 -34.79 -1.68
CA PHE A 778 -32.97 -33.35 -1.48
C PHE A 778 -32.93 -32.57 -2.79
N VAL A 779 -33.83 -31.60 -2.91
CA VAL A 779 -33.93 -30.68 -4.06
C VAL A 779 -33.87 -29.24 -3.57
N ALA A 780 -33.08 -28.42 -4.24
CA ALA A 780 -33.01 -26.99 -4.02
C ALA A 780 -34.34 -26.30 -4.35
N SER A 781 -34.77 -25.35 -3.53
CA SER A 781 -36.02 -24.59 -3.74
C SER A 781 -36.01 -23.67 -4.97
N LYS A 782 -34.83 -23.43 -5.57
CA LYS A 782 -34.62 -22.64 -6.78
C LYS A 782 -33.54 -23.28 -7.65
N ALA A 783 -33.56 -23.00 -8.95
CA ALA A 783 -32.49 -23.40 -9.86
C ALA A 783 -31.17 -22.73 -9.45
N ILE A 784 -30.06 -23.47 -9.60
CA ILE A 784 -28.71 -23.03 -9.25
C ILE A 784 -27.89 -22.95 -10.52
N VAL A 785 -27.26 -21.80 -10.74
CA VAL A 785 -26.47 -21.47 -11.94
C VAL A 785 -24.96 -21.47 -11.66
N ALA A 786 -24.56 -21.70 -10.41
CA ALA A 786 -23.15 -21.76 -10.03
C ALA A 786 -22.47 -23.02 -10.62
N PRO A 787 -21.21 -22.93 -11.10
CA PRO A 787 -20.43 -24.10 -11.50
C PRO A 787 -19.96 -24.89 -10.27
N ASP A 788 -19.67 -26.18 -10.47
CA ASP A 788 -19.02 -27.07 -9.48
C ASP A 788 -19.69 -27.07 -8.09
N VAL A 789 -21.03 -27.02 -8.07
CA VAL A 789 -21.79 -27.09 -6.82
C VAL A 789 -21.75 -28.51 -6.29
N GLU A 790 -21.49 -28.66 -5.00
CA GLU A 790 -21.49 -29.94 -4.29
C GLU A 790 -22.58 -29.95 -3.22
N LEU A 791 -23.18 -31.13 -3.02
CA LEU A 791 -23.92 -31.42 -1.79
C LEU A 791 -22.90 -31.90 -0.74
N VAL A 792 -22.79 -31.18 0.36
CA VAL A 792 -21.84 -31.48 1.43
C VAL A 792 -22.56 -31.63 2.77
N GLY A 793 -21.89 -32.24 3.74
CA GLY A 793 -22.39 -32.29 5.11
C GLY A 793 -21.33 -32.50 6.17
N ARG A 794 -21.74 -32.26 7.42
CA ARG A 794 -20.92 -32.40 8.63
C ARG A 794 -21.69 -33.17 9.68
N CYS A 795 -21.03 -34.13 10.32
CA CYS A 795 -21.60 -34.87 11.44
C CYS A 795 -21.49 -34.03 12.71
N PHE A 796 -22.54 -33.95 13.54
CA PHE A 796 -22.45 -33.21 14.81
C PHE A 796 -21.43 -33.81 15.79
N ALA A 797 -21.12 -35.11 15.66
CA ALA A 797 -20.08 -35.78 16.45
C ALA A 797 -18.64 -35.36 16.06
N GLU A 798 -18.44 -34.82 14.85
CA GLU A 798 -17.15 -34.36 14.29
C GLU A 798 -17.40 -33.09 13.45
N ALA A 799 -17.97 -32.04 14.05
CA ALA A 799 -18.54 -30.91 13.30
C ALA A 799 -17.52 -30.09 12.49
N ALA A 800 -16.24 -30.12 12.86
CA ALA A 800 -15.17 -29.47 12.11
C ALA A 800 -14.90 -30.16 10.76
N ARG A 801 -15.31 -31.42 10.59
CA ARG A 801 -15.03 -32.22 9.39
C ARG A 801 -16.18 -32.18 8.39
N GLU A 802 -15.90 -31.63 7.22
CA GLU A 802 -16.81 -31.61 6.07
C GLU A 802 -16.57 -32.81 5.15
N ILE A 803 -17.65 -33.37 4.62
CA ILE A 803 -17.63 -34.45 3.62
C ILE A 803 -18.47 -34.02 2.42
N SER A 804 -17.93 -34.20 1.20
CA SER A 804 -18.69 -34.06 -0.04
C SER A 804 -19.43 -35.35 -0.36
N PHE A 805 -20.72 -35.23 -0.66
CA PHE A 805 -21.58 -36.32 -1.14
C PHE A 805 -21.68 -36.35 -2.67
N GLY A 806 -20.95 -35.45 -3.35
CA GLY A 806 -20.85 -35.39 -4.80
C GLY A 806 -21.43 -34.11 -5.41
N PRO A 807 -21.29 -33.97 -6.75
CA PRO A 807 -21.76 -32.80 -7.47
C PRO A 807 -23.29 -32.71 -7.46
N TYR A 808 -23.80 -31.48 -7.46
CA TYR A 808 -25.21 -31.14 -7.50
C TYR A 808 -25.48 -30.23 -8.70
N SER A 809 -26.29 -30.67 -9.66
CA SER A 809 -26.65 -29.85 -10.82
C SER A 809 -28.09 -30.10 -11.25
N LEU A 810 -28.87 -29.03 -11.30
CA LEU A 810 -30.21 -29.04 -11.88
C LEU A 810 -30.20 -28.77 -13.40
N LEU A 811 -29.06 -28.38 -13.97
CA LEU A 811 -28.92 -27.99 -15.38
C LEU A 811 -28.47 -29.14 -16.29
N THR A 812 -27.75 -30.13 -15.75
CA THR A 812 -27.21 -31.26 -16.52
C THR A 812 -28.04 -32.54 -16.39
N ASP A 813 -28.85 -32.66 -15.34
CA ASP A 813 -29.74 -33.80 -15.14
C ASP A 813 -31.12 -33.51 -15.71
N SER A 814 -31.38 -34.03 -16.91
CA SER A 814 -32.63 -33.86 -17.67
C SER A 814 -33.91 -34.36 -16.94
N ASN A 815 -33.81 -34.79 -15.68
CA ASN A 815 -34.85 -35.52 -14.95
C ASN A 815 -35.14 -35.03 -13.51
N HIS A 816 -34.62 -33.88 -13.05
CA HIS A 816 -34.88 -33.38 -11.67
C HIS A 816 -34.70 -34.48 -10.59
N ARG A 817 -33.59 -35.21 -10.59
CA ARG A 817 -33.38 -36.28 -9.58
C ARG A 817 -32.96 -35.66 -8.24
N PRO A 818 -33.68 -35.93 -7.14
CA PRO A 818 -33.26 -35.47 -5.81
C PRO A 818 -31.89 -36.04 -5.45
N ALA A 819 -31.01 -35.21 -4.90
CA ALA A 819 -29.69 -35.63 -4.47
C ALA A 819 -29.81 -36.54 -3.25
N GLN A 820 -29.30 -37.77 -3.38
CA GLN A 820 -29.39 -38.80 -2.36
C GLN A 820 -28.20 -38.72 -1.41
N LEU A 821 -28.46 -38.92 -0.12
CA LEU A 821 -27.41 -39.14 0.86
C LEU A 821 -27.02 -40.63 0.89
N PRO A 822 -25.75 -40.98 1.12
CA PRO A 822 -25.36 -42.38 1.31
C PRO A 822 -26.17 -43.08 2.42
N GLU A 823 -26.70 -44.27 2.14
CA GLU A 823 -27.49 -45.07 3.10
C GLU A 823 -26.67 -45.48 4.34
N THR A 824 -25.34 -45.47 4.24
CA THR A 824 -24.41 -45.79 5.33
C THR A 824 -24.23 -44.67 6.34
N LEU A 825 -24.74 -43.45 6.07
CA LEU A 825 -24.65 -42.35 7.03
C LEU A 825 -25.45 -42.65 8.29
N GLY A 826 -24.83 -42.49 9.45
CA GLY A 826 -25.47 -42.62 10.75
C GLY A 826 -25.32 -41.38 11.61
N GLY A 827 -26.29 -41.15 12.49
CA GLY A 827 -26.30 -40.03 13.44
C GLY A 827 -26.90 -38.74 12.89
N THR A 828 -26.62 -37.62 13.56
CA THR A 828 -27.16 -36.30 13.20
C THR A 828 -26.15 -35.53 12.37
N TRP A 829 -26.61 -34.96 11.26
CA TRP A 829 -25.81 -34.24 10.28
C TRP A 829 -26.42 -32.88 9.97
N ILE A 830 -25.58 -31.92 9.59
CA ILE A 830 -26.01 -30.78 8.78
C ILE A 830 -25.62 -31.04 7.32
N ILE A 831 -26.54 -30.72 6.41
CA ILE A 831 -26.31 -30.78 4.96
C ILE A 831 -26.61 -29.44 4.30
N TYR A 832 -25.85 -29.09 3.26
CA TYR A 832 -26.01 -27.86 2.49
C TYR A 832 -25.31 -27.96 1.14
N LEU A 833 -25.63 -27.03 0.24
CA LEU A 833 -24.98 -26.85 -1.06
C LEU A 833 -23.84 -25.84 -0.94
N ARG A 834 -22.69 -26.17 -1.51
CA ARG A 834 -21.49 -25.32 -1.50
C ARG A 834 -20.88 -25.24 -2.91
N ALA A 835 -20.35 -24.07 -3.27
CA ALA A 835 -19.52 -23.87 -4.46
C ALA A 835 -18.24 -23.12 -4.06
N GLY A 836 -17.08 -23.79 -4.13
CA GLY A 836 -15.83 -23.27 -3.54
C GLY A 836 -16.00 -23.01 -2.04
N ASP A 837 -15.73 -21.80 -1.56
CA ASP A 837 -15.95 -21.40 -0.16
C ASP A 837 -17.31 -20.70 0.09
N THR A 838 -18.21 -20.71 -0.91
CA THR A 838 -19.53 -20.08 -0.79
C THR A 838 -20.60 -21.11 -0.45
N VAL A 839 -21.31 -20.93 0.67
CA VAL A 839 -22.49 -21.72 1.03
C VAL A 839 -23.72 -21.14 0.33
N LEU A 840 -24.39 -21.94 -0.50
CA LEU A 840 -25.50 -21.48 -1.35
C LEU A 840 -26.87 -21.69 -0.72
N SER A 841 -27.01 -22.74 0.10
CA SER A 841 -28.29 -23.11 0.70
C SER A 841 -28.25 -23.04 2.22
N ARG A 842 -29.39 -22.71 2.82
CA ARG A 842 -29.61 -22.81 4.25
C ARG A 842 -29.26 -24.23 4.76
N PRO A 843 -28.35 -24.35 5.75
CA PRO A 843 -28.04 -25.62 6.38
C PRO A 843 -29.28 -26.32 6.93
N ARG A 844 -29.37 -27.63 6.69
CA ARG A 844 -30.49 -28.45 7.13
C ARG A 844 -29.99 -29.59 8.01
N ILE A 845 -30.61 -29.76 9.17
CA ILE A 845 -30.35 -30.91 10.05
C ILE A 845 -31.07 -32.13 9.50
N VAL A 846 -30.35 -33.25 9.41
CA VAL A 846 -30.86 -34.56 8.98
C VAL A 846 -30.39 -35.63 9.96
N ASN A 847 -31.28 -36.53 10.35
CA ASN A 847 -30.94 -37.71 11.13
C ASN A 847 -30.87 -38.90 10.17
N ALA A 848 -29.68 -39.48 10.03
CA ALA A 848 -29.44 -40.59 9.12
C ALA A 848 -29.50 -41.93 9.88
N GLY A 849 -30.00 -42.98 9.21
CA GLY A 849 -30.38 -44.25 9.84
C GLY A 849 -29.27 -45.31 10.00
N GLY A 850 -28.07 -45.05 9.48
CA GLY A 850 -26.90 -45.91 9.62
C GLY A 850 -26.30 -45.91 11.03
N GLU A 851 -25.19 -46.63 11.20
CA GLU A 851 -24.48 -46.70 12.49
C GLU A 851 -23.90 -45.33 12.87
N PRO A 852 -24.29 -44.75 14.04
CA PRO A 852 -23.91 -43.38 14.38
C PRO A 852 -22.40 -43.26 14.65
N VAL A 853 -21.81 -42.19 14.12
CA VAL A 853 -20.40 -41.84 14.39
C VAL A 853 -20.24 -41.56 15.88
N ARG A 854 -19.27 -42.22 16.51
CA ARG A 854 -18.99 -42.05 17.94
C ARG A 854 -18.21 -40.76 18.18
N ALA A 855 -18.82 -39.83 18.92
CA ALA A 855 -18.12 -38.62 19.36
C ALA A 855 -16.98 -38.94 20.33
N ILE A 856 -15.80 -38.36 20.05
CA ILE A 856 -14.57 -38.58 20.83
C ILE A 856 -14.43 -37.51 21.92
N THR A 857 -14.92 -36.30 21.66
CA THR A 857 -14.80 -35.14 22.54
C THR A 857 -16.10 -34.86 23.30
N ASP A 858 -16.00 -34.15 24.42
CA ASP A 858 -17.16 -33.71 25.21
C ASP A 858 -18.04 -32.75 24.39
N LEU A 859 -17.42 -31.83 23.62
CA LEU A 859 -18.15 -30.93 22.74
C LEU A 859 -18.89 -31.70 21.63
N GLY A 860 -18.22 -32.66 20.97
CA GLY A 860 -18.84 -33.53 19.97
C GLY A 860 -20.00 -34.34 20.55
N GLN A 861 -19.87 -34.86 21.78
CA GLN A 861 -20.95 -35.57 22.45
C GLN A 861 -22.14 -34.65 22.73
N ALA A 862 -21.89 -33.46 23.30
CA ALA A 862 -22.93 -32.47 23.56
C ALA A 862 -23.65 -32.07 22.26
N MET A 863 -22.91 -31.84 21.19
CA MET A 863 -23.43 -31.43 19.89
C MET A 863 -24.36 -32.47 19.24
N THR A 864 -24.29 -33.76 19.60
CA THR A 864 -25.27 -34.76 19.14
C THR A 864 -26.64 -34.67 19.81
N LEU A 865 -26.77 -33.89 20.89
CA LEU A 865 -28.05 -33.67 21.56
C LEU A 865 -29.00 -32.85 20.65
N PRO A 866 -30.32 -33.11 20.73
CA PRO A 866 -31.28 -32.36 19.95
C PRO A 866 -31.27 -30.87 20.32
N PRO A 867 -31.50 -29.95 19.37
CA PRO A 867 -31.58 -28.52 19.65
C PRO A 867 -32.61 -28.21 20.74
N GLY A 868 -32.22 -27.40 21.72
CA GLY A 868 -33.09 -26.98 22.82
C GLY A 868 -32.40 -26.94 24.17
N LYS A 869 -33.19 -27.02 25.24
CA LYS A 869 -32.72 -26.82 26.62
C LYS A 869 -31.62 -27.80 27.05
N ALA A 870 -31.72 -29.07 26.65
CA ALA A 870 -30.74 -30.10 27.04
C ALA A 870 -29.35 -29.81 26.45
N LEU A 871 -29.30 -29.49 25.15
CA LEU A 871 -28.08 -29.06 24.47
C LEU A 871 -27.47 -27.82 25.13
N ASN A 872 -28.26 -26.78 25.40
CA ASN A 872 -27.75 -25.55 26.03
C ASN A 872 -27.16 -25.80 27.42
N VAL A 873 -27.83 -26.60 28.26
CA VAL A 873 -27.33 -26.94 29.59
C VAL A 873 -25.97 -27.63 29.49
N GLU A 874 -25.82 -28.58 28.57
CA GLU A 874 -24.57 -29.29 28.39
C GLU A 874 -23.46 -28.41 27.83
N LEU A 875 -23.78 -27.53 26.87
CA LEU A 875 -22.82 -26.56 26.32
C LEU A 875 -22.34 -25.56 27.39
N HIS A 876 -23.24 -25.02 28.23
CA HIS A 876 -22.83 -24.18 29.35
C HIS A 876 -21.95 -24.95 30.34
N ARG A 877 -22.26 -26.23 30.63
CA ARG A 877 -21.44 -27.07 31.51
C ARG A 877 -20.02 -27.23 30.98
N ILE A 878 -19.86 -27.49 29.68
CA ILE A 878 -18.57 -27.66 29.03
C ILE A 878 -17.78 -26.35 28.99
N LEU A 879 -18.43 -25.24 28.61
CA LEU A 879 -17.80 -23.93 28.49
C LEU A 879 -17.41 -23.30 29.84
N SER A 880 -18.05 -23.72 30.94
CA SER A 880 -17.68 -23.30 32.31
C SER A 880 -16.66 -24.21 33.00
N GLY A 881 -16.13 -25.24 32.33
CA GLY A 881 -15.14 -26.14 32.92
C GLY A 881 -13.76 -25.48 33.10
N GLU A 882 -13.18 -25.58 34.30
CA GLU A 882 -11.80 -25.16 34.60
C GLU A 882 -10.86 -26.38 34.70
N GLY A 883 -9.66 -26.33 34.10
CA GLY A 883 -8.62 -27.38 34.24
C GLY A 883 -7.92 -27.79 32.93
N GLU A 884 -7.15 -28.89 32.96
CA GLU A 884 -6.37 -29.44 31.81
C GLU A 884 -7.19 -29.73 30.54
N GLY A 885 -8.52 -29.83 30.64
CA GLY A 885 -9.42 -30.02 29.49
C GLY A 885 -9.84 -28.73 28.77
N ALA A 886 -9.57 -27.55 29.35
CA ALA A 886 -9.97 -26.26 28.78
C ALA A 886 -9.17 -25.95 27.49
N ASP A 887 -7.87 -26.22 27.48
CA ASP A 887 -7.02 -25.99 26.30
C ASP A 887 -7.44 -26.88 25.12
N ALA A 888 -7.84 -28.12 25.39
CA ALA A 888 -8.35 -29.04 24.37
C ALA A 888 -9.69 -28.58 23.79
N LEU A 889 -10.60 -28.07 24.63
CA LEU A 889 -11.86 -27.48 24.19
C LEU A 889 -11.63 -26.22 23.34
N VAL A 890 -10.72 -25.34 23.76
CA VAL A 890 -10.35 -24.13 22.99
C VAL A 890 -9.78 -24.51 21.63
N ALA A 891 -8.89 -25.51 21.56
CA ALA A 891 -8.36 -26.01 20.30
C ALA A 891 -9.47 -26.56 19.40
N GLU A 892 -10.42 -27.35 19.94
CA GLU A 892 -11.55 -27.88 19.19
C GLU A 892 -12.49 -26.77 18.68
N LEU A 893 -12.74 -25.73 19.48
CA LEU A 893 -13.52 -24.56 19.05
C LEU A 893 -12.80 -23.77 17.94
N LEU A 894 -11.49 -23.57 18.04
CA LEU A 894 -10.68 -22.91 17.01
C LEU A 894 -10.67 -23.71 15.70
N ASP A 895 -10.56 -25.04 15.78
CA ASP A 895 -10.67 -25.93 14.62
C ASP A 895 -12.07 -25.82 13.98
N LEU A 896 -13.13 -25.78 14.78
CA LEU A 896 -14.49 -25.58 14.28
C LEU A 896 -14.64 -24.23 13.58
N VAL A 897 -14.17 -23.13 14.18
CA VAL A 897 -14.18 -21.77 13.58
C VAL A 897 -13.42 -21.75 12.26
N ALA A 898 -12.19 -22.27 12.24
CA ALA A 898 -11.34 -22.32 11.06
C ALA A 898 -11.98 -23.17 9.94
N SER A 899 -12.77 -24.18 10.31
CA SER A 899 -13.42 -25.06 9.36
C SER A 899 -14.70 -24.51 8.73
N LEU A 900 -15.28 -23.38 9.21
CA LEU A 900 -16.63 -22.95 8.81
C LEU A 900 -16.83 -22.78 7.29
N ARG A 901 -15.80 -22.36 6.54
CA ARG A 901 -15.82 -22.26 5.06
C ARG A 901 -17.10 -21.62 4.49
N GLY A 902 -17.44 -20.44 5.01
CA GLY A 902 -18.62 -19.69 4.61
C GLY A 902 -19.91 -20.05 5.36
N LEU A 903 -19.90 -21.06 6.23
CA LEU A 903 -20.99 -21.28 7.18
C LEU A 903 -21.02 -20.16 8.23
N PRO A 904 -22.21 -19.63 8.53
CA PRO A 904 -22.41 -18.70 9.65
C PRO A 904 -22.10 -19.38 10.98
N PRO A 905 -21.41 -18.71 11.92
CA PRO A 905 -21.19 -19.26 13.27
C PRO A 905 -22.49 -19.69 13.96
N ALA A 906 -23.57 -18.93 13.78
CA ALA A 906 -24.90 -19.24 14.32
C ALA A 906 -25.49 -20.59 13.84
N THR A 907 -24.87 -21.27 12.87
CA THR A 907 -25.22 -22.64 12.45
C THR A 907 -25.03 -23.63 13.61
N PHE A 908 -24.03 -23.40 14.47
CA PHE A 908 -23.73 -24.26 15.61
C PHE A 908 -24.09 -23.56 16.92
N GLN A 909 -24.94 -24.21 17.72
CA GLN A 909 -25.45 -23.64 18.97
C GLN A 909 -24.35 -23.30 19.97
N VAL A 910 -23.20 -23.97 19.92
CA VAL A 910 -22.04 -23.65 20.78
C VAL A 910 -21.59 -22.20 20.64
N PHE A 911 -21.59 -21.64 19.43
CA PHE A 911 -21.16 -20.25 19.23
C PHE A 911 -22.17 -19.23 19.75
N ASN A 912 -23.46 -19.56 19.76
CA ASN A 912 -24.49 -18.71 20.38
C ASN A 912 -24.32 -18.67 21.90
N VAL A 913 -24.01 -19.83 22.52
CA VAL A 913 -23.81 -19.94 23.97
C VAL A 913 -22.45 -19.35 24.38
N LEU A 914 -21.44 -19.43 23.53
CA LEU A 914 -20.07 -18.95 23.78
C LEU A 914 -20.03 -17.45 24.15
N CYS A 915 -20.96 -16.65 23.63
CA CYS A 915 -21.11 -15.23 23.97
C CYS A 915 -21.28 -14.98 25.49
N ASP A 916 -21.84 -15.94 26.23
CA ASP A 916 -22.04 -15.84 27.67
C ASP A 916 -20.78 -16.21 28.49
N HIS A 917 -19.70 -16.65 27.84
CA HIS A 917 -18.46 -17.13 28.48
C HIS A 917 -17.24 -16.32 28.02
N PRO A 918 -17.10 -15.05 28.46
CA PRO A 918 -16.04 -14.15 28.00
C PRO A 918 -14.61 -14.64 28.30
N ALA A 919 -14.43 -15.47 29.33
CA ALA A 919 -13.14 -16.06 29.67
C ALA A 919 -12.63 -17.01 28.56
N VAL A 920 -13.52 -17.84 27.99
CA VAL A 920 -13.19 -18.75 26.89
C VAL A 920 -12.91 -17.96 25.61
N LEU A 921 -13.72 -16.92 25.33
CA LEU A 921 -13.48 -16.02 24.20
C LEU A 921 -12.12 -15.31 24.30
N THR A 922 -11.75 -14.89 25.51
CA THR A 922 -10.44 -14.27 25.77
C THR A 922 -9.33 -15.28 25.50
N HIS A 923 -9.47 -16.52 25.97
CA HIS A 923 -8.49 -17.58 25.71
C HIS A 923 -8.35 -17.87 24.20
N MET A 924 -9.45 -17.91 23.45
CA MET A 924 -9.40 -18.10 21.99
C MET A 924 -8.72 -16.95 21.23
N ALA A 925 -8.63 -15.75 21.82
CA ALA A 925 -8.06 -14.58 21.17
C ALA A 925 -6.53 -14.42 21.36
N PHE A 926 -5.94 -15.15 22.31
CA PHE A 926 -4.50 -15.17 22.61
C PHE A 926 -3.88 -16.49 22.17
#